data_AF-A0A9X3XCD3-F1
#
_entry.id   AF-A0A9X3XCD3-F1
#
_cell.length_a   1.000
_cell.length_b   1.000
_cell.length_c   1.000
_cell.angle_alpha   90.00
_cell.angle_beta   90.00
_cell.angle_gamma   90.00
#
_symmetry.space_group_name_H-M   'P 1'
#
loop_
_entity.id
_entity.type
_entity.pdbx_description
1 polymer ?
#
loop_
_entity_poly.entity_id
_entity_poly.type
_entity_poly.pdbx_seq_one_letter_code
_entity_poly.pdbx_strand_id
1 'polypeptide(L)'
;MPILELTFACGESSLSVRRFSVHETVSGLFTVSVWARSESPSIDLEAIIGQPASLRVVSGWLFARLGGARLWTGIVSSIEQVQAVQPASGAKELSTYSLRIVPDLWMLTQRRNYRIFQHLSIPDIVDELLDDWGIDKVWEIDRGKYPKLEYKVQYGESDFAFFGRLLEEAGIGFTFADDDAKGSKLTLSDKLESNTPRPGGALPYVDNPNQEAEKEFVSGIRLSYGVRPGAHTIRDYDFRNPSFELFGEAPKAKGQEAKYEQYHYEPGAFLVEGGKGGGTPAADDKGVARYDQGFGKGRATRLLGGTRVDRRVVSFDTNTIDLWPGEVFSIDRHPHADITESTKLLVTEFSVEGTPEGEWSMSGQAVFTDAPYRPPQRTPKPRVEGVQSARVVGPNGQEIHTDEFGRVRVQFPWDREGKNDDNSSCWIRVSQGWAGTGYGMIVLPRIGQEVMVGFLEGDPDQPIIVGRVYNAKQAVPYKLPEHKTRSMWKSDSSLGSDGFNEIMFEDLKGQELVYEQAQKNRRRLVKNDETITIGHDRQKLVKNDESEKTLGFLKVYVGKDQDIVVKQNKRERIEGDSHLRVYGKRNQRIEGKQSLTVKGDRHELVGKNYAIGVNEEIHVAAGTAIVIEAGKDLTIKGPGGFVRIDQSGVTIRGKQVRINSGGSPGSGKGSSPDEPEEAIEAEVDDVSVTLIGQ
;
A
#
# COMPACT_ATOMS: atom_id res chain seq x y z
N MET A 1 -16.13 22.83 60.52
CA MET A 1 -14.72 22.95 60.09
C MET A 1 -14.51 22.01 58.94
N PRO A 2 -13.82 22.43 57.87
CA PRO A 2 -13.56 21.55 56.75
C PRO A 2 -12.64 20.39 57.16
N ILE A 3 -12.81 19.24 56.50
CA ILE A 3 -11.99 18.04 56.73
C ILE A 3 -11.17 17.81 55.45
N LEU A 4 -9.84 17.73 55.60
CA LEU A 4 -8.91 17.43 54.52
C LEU A 4 -8.15 16.14 54.88
N GLU A 5 -8.51 15.03 54.24
CA GLU A 5 -7.89 13.73 54.46
C GLU A 5 -7.01 13.38 53.28
N LEU A 6 -5.71 13.24 53.53
CA LEU A 6 -4.73 12.80 52.56
C LEU A 6 -4.33 11.37 52.90
N THR A 7 -4.47 10.45 51.94
CA THR A 7 -4.13 9.04 52.15
C THR A 7 -3.19 8.53 51.07
N PHE A 8 -2.31 7.60 51.44
CA PHE A 8 -1.32 6.99 50.55
C PHE A 8 -1.39 5.47 50.65
N ALA A 9 -1.30 4.78 49.52
CA ALA A 9 -1.27 3.31 49.50
C ALA A 9 -0.05 2.72 50.21
N CYS A 10 1.07 3.46 50.28
CA CYS A 10 2.28 3.05 51.00
C CYS A 10 2.14 3.16 52.54
N GLY A 11 1.02 3.68 53.06
CA GLY A 11 0.75 3.78 54.49
C GLY A 11 1.33 5.02 55.19
N GLU A 12 1.94 5.95 54.44
CA GLU A 12 2.36 7.25 54.97
C GLU A 12 1.14 8.01 55.54
N SER A 13 1.30 8.58 56.74
CA SER A 13 0.21 9.23 57.49
C SER A 13 0.63 10.45 58.31
N SER A 14 1.93 10.81 58.27
CA SER A 14 2.47 11.95 59.02
C SER A 14 2.23 13.30 58.35
N LEU A 15 1.78 13.31 57.08
CA LEU A 15 1.52 14.53 56.30
C LEU A 15 0.14 15.10 56.60
N SER A 16 0.11 16.29 57.23
CA SER A 16 -1.10 17.07 57.48
C SER A 16 -1.26 18.20 56.45
N VAL A 17 -2.38 18.22 55.73
CA VAL A 17 -2.67 19.21 54.67
C VAL A 17 -2.75 20.63 55.24
N ARG A 18 -2.09 21.59 54.58
CA ARG A 18 -2.10 23.03 54.91
C ARG A 18 -2.65 23.91 53.81
N ARG A 19 -2.48 23.49 52.56
CA ARG A 19 -3.10 24.12 51.41
C ARG A 19 -3.37 23.04 50.38
N PHE A 20 -4.47 23.18 49.65
CA PHE A 20 -4.72 22.38 48.47
C PHE A 20 -5.21 23.26 47.33
N SER A 21 -5.01 22.79 46.11
CA SER A 21 -5.55 23.38 44.89
C SER A 21 -5.85 22.24 43.93
N VAL A 22 -7.09 22.17 43.46
CA VAL A 22 -7.55 21.19 42.46
C VAL A 22 -7.98 21.95 41.22
N HIS A 23 -7.58 21.43 40.06
CA HIS A 23 -8.00 21.91 38.76
C HIS A 23 -8.45 20.73 37.90
N GLU A 24 -9.64 20.83 37.30
CA GLU A 24 -10.28 19.78 36.50
C GLU A 24 -10.87 20.38 35.23
N THR A 25 -10.81 19.64 34.11
CA THR A 25 -11.43 20.02 32.83
C THR A 25 -12.05 18.82 32.13
N VAL A 26 -13.10 19.03 31.32
CA VAL A 26 -13.56 18.01 30.36
C VAL A 26 -12.44 17.73 29.38
N SER A 27 -12.20 16.45 29.12
CA SER A 27 -11.13 15.94 28.26
C SER A 27 -9.73 16.40 28.67
N GLY A 28 -9.49 16.62 29.97
CA GLY A 28 -8.17 16.89 30.51
C GLY A 28 -7.91 16.12 31.79
N LEU A 29 -6.64 15.96 32.14
CA LEU A 29 -6.21 15.29 33.36
C LEU A 29 -6.35 16.28 34.52
N PHE A 30 -7.09 15.90 35.57
CA PHE A 30 -7.13 16.73 36.77
C PHE A 30 -5.76 16.82 37.42
N THR A 31 -5.55 17.88 38.19
CA THR A 31 -4.35 18.06 39.01
C THR A 31 -4.75 18.48 40.41
N VAL A 32 -4.33 17.71 41.41
CA VAL A 32 -4.49 18.02 42.84
C VAL A 32 -3.12 18.36 43.41
N SER A 33 -2.88 19.63 43.69
CA SER A 33 -1.66 20.12 44.34
C SER A 33 -1.90 20.26 45.83
N VAL A 34 -1.06 19.63 46.65
CA VAL A 34 -1.17 19.64 48.11
C VAL A 34 0.13 20.16 48.71
N TRP A 35 0.02 21.07 49.67
CA TRP A 35 1.10 21.45 50.57
C TRP A 35 0.76 20.91 51.95
N ALA A 36 1.60 20.02 52.46
CA ALA A 36 1.41 19.35 53.73
C ALA A 36 2.61 19.56 54.65
N ARG A 37 2.40 19.38 55.95
CA ARG A 37 3.43 19.49 56.99
C ARG A 37 3.56 18.20 57.77
N SER A 38 4.78 17.84 58.18
CA SER A 38 5.06 16.69 59.03
C SER A 38 6.10 17.03 60.10
N GLU A 39 6.03 16.34 61.24
CA GLU A 39 7.07 16.35 62.28
C GLU A 39 8.34 15.61 61.81
N SER A 40 8.22 14.72 60.81
CA SER A 40 9.36 14.05 60.20
C SER A 40 10.02 14.96 59.16
N PRO A 41 11.30 15.35 59.32
CA PRO A 41 12.04 16.12 58.32
C PRO A 41 12.64 15.22 57.22
N SER A 42 12.44 13.90 57.28
CA SER A 42 13.09 12.92 56.40
C SER A 42 12.10 11.86 55.93
N ILE A 43 10.92 12.28 55.48
CA ILE A 43 9.95 11.39 54.82
C ILE A 43 10.61 10.73 53.60
N ASP A 44 10.39 9.43 53.44
CA ASP A 44 10.84 8.67 52.28
C ASP A 44 10.00 9.05 51.05
N LEU A 45 10.52 9.97 50.23
CA LEU A 45 9.85 10.44 49.04
C LEU A 45 9.75 9.36 47.96
N GLU A 46 10.70 8.42 47.93
CA GLU A 46 10.75 7.33 46.95
C GLU A 46 9.63 6.31 47.21
N ALA A 47 9.28 6.08 48.47
CA ALA A 47 8.13 5.26 48.85
C ALA A 47 6.77 5.88 48.49
N ILE A 48 6.70 7.18 48.16
CA ILE A 48 5.46 7.90 47.86
C ILE A 48 5.30 8.18 46.35
N ILE A 49 6.37 8.60 45.67
CA ILE A 49 6.33 8.95 44.25
C ILE A 49 5.86 7.76 43.40
N GLY A 50 4.94 8.01 42.47
CA GLY A 50 4.34 6.99 41.61
C GLY A 50 3.35 6.03 42.30
N GLN A 51 3.17 6.14 43.61
CA GLN A 51 2.20 5.31 44.33
C GLN A 51 0.78 5.92 44.32
N PRO A 52 -0.26 5.09 44.47
CA PRO A 52 -1.62 5.59 44.61
C PRO A 52 -1.79 6.47 45.86
N ALA A 53 -2.48 7.59 45.70
CA ALA A 53 -2.83 8.52 46.76
C ALA A 53 -4.22 9.11 46.52
N SER A 54 -4.83 9.58 47.59
CA SER A 54 -6.12 10.27 47.51
C SER A 54 -6.19 11.49 48.40
N LEU A 55 -6.94 12.48 47.94
CA LEU A 55 -7.33 13.65 48.74
C LEU A 55 -8.85 13.65 48.84
N ARG A 56 -9.36 13.51 50.06
CA ARG A 56 -10.76 13.75 50.39
C ARG A 56 -10.90 15.13 51.00
N VAL A 57 -11.82 15.92 50.48
CA VAL A 57 -12.09 17.28 50.94
C VAL A 57 -13.56 17.36 51.34
N VAL A 58 -13.84 17.82 52.55
CA VAL A 58 -15.19 18.09 53.06
C VAL A 58 -15.28 19.57 53.38
N SER A 59 -16.13 20.31 52.66
CA SER A 59 -16.24 21.78 52.78
C SER A 59 -16.81 22.26 54.12
N GLY A 60 -17.40 21.37 54.92
CA GLY A 60 -17.82 21.66 56.30
C GLY A 60 -19.02 22.60 56.43
N TRP A 61 -19.67 22.98 55.32
CA TRP A 61 -20.92 23.73 55.29
C TRP A 61 -22.11 22.76 55.26
N LEU A 62 -23.02 22.89 56.23
CA LEU A 62 -24.07 21.91 56.56
C LEU A 62 -25.10 21.64 55.44
N PHE A 63 -25.08 22.43 54.37
CA PHE A 63 -26.11 22.46 53.33
C PHE A 63 -25.63 22.11 51.92
N ALA A 64 -24.35 21.73 51.73
CA ALA A 64 -23.89 21.16 50.46
C ALA A 64 -24.34 19.69 50.33
N ARG A 65 -24.82 19.29 49.15
CA ARG A 65 -25.15 17.89 48.83
C ARG A 65 -23.93 16.97 49.10
N LEU A 66 -24.19 15.68 49.40
CA LEU A 66 -23.17 14.67 49.80
C LEU A 66 -22.39 15.03 51.10
N GLY A 67 -22.90 15.95 51.91
CA GLY A 67 -22.16 16.45 53.08
C GLY A 67 -20.98 17.35 52.69
N GLY A 68 -20.95 17.84 51.45
CA GLY A 68 -19.90 18.71 50.93
C GLY A 68 -18.56 17.99 50.74
N ALA A 69 -18.58 16.66 50.53
CA ALA A 69 -17.38 15.85 50.33
C ALA A 69 -17.06 15.66 48.84
N ARG A 70 -15.78 15.64 48.49
CA ARG A 70 -15.24 15.18 47.20
C ARG A 70 -13.98 14.35 47.41
N LEU A 71 -13.78 13.33 46.56
CA LEU A 71 -12.67 12.40 46.66
C LEU A 71 -11.91 12.30 45.34
N TRP A 72 -10.67 12.80 45.33
CA TRP A 72 -9.76 12.60 44.22
C TRP A 72 -8.83 11.45 44.49
N THR A 73 -8.79 10.48 43.57
CA THR A 73 -7.91 9.30 43.64
C THR A 73 -7.06 9.21 42.39
N GLY A 74 -5.79 8.90 42.56
CA GLY A 74 -4.87 8.67 41.45
C GLY A 74 -3.47 8.38 41.95
N ILE A 75 -2.45 8.84 41.25
CA ILE A 75 -1.04 8.61 41.60
C ILE A 75 -0.30 9.90 41.92
N VAL A 76 0.72 9.80 42.77
CA VAL A 76 1.63 10.94 43.04
C VAL A 76 2.60 11.10 41.87
N SER A 77 2.43 12.16 41.07
CA SER A 77 3.29 12.46 39.91
C SER A 77 4.52 13.30 40.25
N SER A 78 4.48 14.03 41.37
CA SER A 78 5.63 14.80 41.86
C SER A 78 5.52 14.96 43.38
N ILE A 79 6.65 14.93 44.07
CA ILE A 79 6.75 15.25 45.49
C ILE A 79 8.07 15.99 45.76
N GLU A 80 8.03 16.99 46.62
CA GLU A 80 9.15 17.86 46.97
C GLU A 80 9.13 18.18 48.46
N GLN A 81 10.30 18.16 49.11
CA GLN A 81 10.47 18.80 50.41
C GLN A 81 10.78 20.29 50.21
N VAL A 82 9.77 21.13 50.35
CA VAL A 82 9.87 22.58 50.14
C VAL A 82 10.69 23.25 51.24
N GLN A 83 10.53 22.78 52.48
CA GLN A 83 11.25 23.32 53.63
C GLN A 83 11.56 22.22 54.63
N ALA A 84 12.85 22.01 54.89
CA ALA A 84 13.31 21.22 56.03
C ALA A 84 13.51 22.14 57.24
N VAL A 85 13.00 21.74 58.40
CA VAL A 85 13.21 22.48 59.65
C VAL A 85 13.87 21.54 60.67
N GLN A 86 14.95 22.00 61.29
CA GLN A 86 15.65 21.25 62.33
C GLN A 86 15.04 21.63 63.70
N PRO A 87 14.34 20.70 64.39
CA PRO A 87 13.64 21.04 65.61
C PRO A 87 14.60 21.50 66.71
N ALA A 88 14.41 22.73 67.21
CA ALA A 88 15.06 23.19 68.45
C ALA A 88 14.59 22.35 69.66
N SER A 89 15.44 22.19 70.69
CA SER A 89 15.11 21.37 71.87
C SER A 89 13.81 21.82 72.53
N GLY A 90 12.75 21.00 72.42
CA GLY A 90 11.43 21.26 73.01
C GLY A 90 10.41 21.97 72.12
N ALA A 91 10.75 22.34 70.87
CA ALA A 91 9.83 22.95 69.91
C ALA A 91 9.31 21.93 68.88
N LYS A 92 7.99 21.92 68.63
CA LYS A 92 7.38 21.18 67.52
C LYS A 92 7.49 21.99 66.23
N GLU A 93 8.62 21.87 65.56
CA GLU A 93 8.82 22.47 64.24
C GLU A 93 8.46 21.46 63.15
N LEU A 94 7.74 21.92 62.13
CA LEU A 94 7.21 21.05 61.08
C LEU A 94 7.90 21.36 59.75
N SER A 95 8.37 20.32 59.07
CA SER A 95 8.87 20.43 57.70
C SER A 95 7.69 20.50 56.72
N THR A 96 7.86 21.21 55.59
CA THR A 96 6.83 21.41 54.57
C THR A 96 7.16 20.61 53.32
N TYR A 97 6.16 19.90 52.80
CA TYR A 97 6.22 19.08 51.60
C TYR A 97 5.15 19.55 50.61
N SER A 98 5.45 19.49 49.32
CA SER A 98 4.47 19.70 48.25
C SER A 98 4.38 18.45 47.40
N LEU A 99 3.17 18.05 47.02
CA LEU A 99 2.96 16.89 46.15
C LEU A 99 1.81 17.14 45.18
N ARG A 100 1.81 16.37 44.09
CA ARG A 100 0.81 16.44 43.03
C ARG A 100 0.19 15.08 42.77
N ILE A 101 -1.11 14.97 43.00
CA ILE A 101 -1.92 13.79 42.63
C ILE A 101 -2.56 14.07 41.28
N VAL A 102 -2.45 13.10 40.36
CA VAL A 102 -3.02 13.11 39.01
C VAL A 102 -3.79 11.80 38.79
N PRO A 103 -4.77 11.75 37.87
CA PRO A 103 -5.47 10.50 37.58
C PRO A 103 -4.52 9.44 37.03
N ASP A 104 -4.88 8.17 37.18
CA ASP A 104 -4.15 7.02 36.62
C ASP A 104 -3.92 7.15 35.10
N LEU A 105 -4.87 7.80 34.40
CA LEU A 105 -4.76 8.12 32.97
C LEU A 105 -3.51 8.94 32.62
N TRP A 106 -2.92 9.67 33.57
CA TRP A 106 -1.66 10.38 33.36
C TRP A 106 -0.51 9.44 33.00
N MET A 107 -0.52 8.18 33.43
CA MET A 107 0.53 7.21 33.09
C MET A 107 0.72 7.04 31.58
N LEU A 108 -0.36 7.20 30.79
CA LEU A 108 -0.30 7.16 29.32
C LEU A 108 0.55 8.28 28.71
N THR A 109 0.87 9.34 29.47
CA THR A 109 1.79 10.40 29.02
C THR A 109 3.25 9.96 29.07
N GLN A 110 3.57 8.88 29.81
CA GLN A 110 4.93 8.43 30.09
C GLN A 110 5.48 7.45 29.03
N ARG A 111 4.61 6.79 28.26
CA ARG A 111 5.00 5.86 27.18
C ARG A 111 4.75 6.49 25.81
N ARG A 112 5.74 6.41 24.92
CA ARG A 112 5.61 6.71 23.48
C ARG A 112 5.80 5.45 22.67
N ASN A 113 5.01 5.28 21.60
CA ASN A 113 5.01 4.03 20.85
C ASN A 113 4.77 4.20 19.35
N TYR A 114 5.00 3.11 18.62
CA TYR A 114 4.64 2.90 17.23
C TYR A 114 3.81 1.62 17.12
N ARG A 115 2.52 1.73 16.79
CA ARG A 115 1.59 0.60 16.79
C ARG A 115 0.59 0.73 15.65
N ILE A 116 0.12 -0.41 15.17
CA ILE A 116 -0.88 -0.52 14.11
C ILE A 116 -2.11 -1.22 14.68
N PHE A 117 -3.27 -0.59 14.55
CA PHE A 117 -4.58 -1.13 14.91
C PHE A 117 -5.40 -1.34 13.64
N GLN A 118 -6.00 -2.51 13.48
CA GLN A 118 -6.70 -2.92 12.25
C GLN A 118 -8.05 -3.54 12.57
N HIS A 119 -9.07 -3.21 11.79
CA HIS A 119 -10.42 -3.77 11.90
C HIS A 119 -11.08 -3.54 13.27
N LEU A 120 -10.75 -2.41 13.90
CA LEU A 120 -11.23 -1.98 15.22
C LEU A 120 -11.94 -0.62 15.12
N SER A 121 -12.97 -0.41 15.95
CA SER A 121 -13.56 0.92 16.12
C SER A 121 -12.70 1.77 17.06
N ILE A 122 -12.87 3.10 17.03
CA ILE A 122 -12.15 3.99 17.96
C ILE A 122 -12.36 3.57 19.43
N PRO A 123 -13.60 3.29 19.91
CA PRO A 123 -13.80 2.77 21.26
C PRO A 123 -13.04 1.47 21.55
N ASP A 124 -12.92 0.55 20.59
CA ASP A 124 -12.20 -0.72 20.80
C ASP A 124 -10.69 -0.48 20.92
N ILE A 125 -10.12 0.43 20.11
CA ILE A 125 -8.71 0.84 20.24
C ILE A 125 -8.45 1.48 21.61
N VAL A 126 -9.38 2.32 22.07
CA VAL A 126 -9.29 2.94 23.41
C VAL A 126 -9.37 1.88 24.51
N ASP A 127 -10.18 0.84 24.34
CA ASP A 127 -10.22 -0.28 25.28
C ASP A 127 -8.86 -0.99 25.37
N GLU A 128 -8.27 -1.37 24.24
CA GLU A 128 -6.94 -2.01 24.21
C GLU A 128 -5.85 -1.14 24.87
N LEU A 129 -5.86 0.17 24.61
CA LEU A 129 -4.92 1.09 25.23
C LEU A 129 -5.09 1.14 26.75
N LEU A 130 -6.31 1.23 27.26
CA LEU A 130 -6.55 1.35 28.70
C LEU A 130 -6.33 0.02 29.43
N ASP A 131 -6.61 -1.11 28.77
CA ASP A 131 -6.38 -2.45 29.31
C ASP A 131 -4.88 -2.74 29.49
N ASP A 132 -4.02 -2.28 28.58
CA ASP A 132 -2.55 -2.35 28.72
C ASP A 132 -2.03 -1.69 30.01
N TRP A 133 -2.74 -0.69 30.52
CA TRP A 133 -2.41 0.07 31.73
C TRP A 133 -3.23 -0.35 32.95
N GLY A 134 -4.18 -1.28 32.80
CA GLY A 134 -5.09 -1.70 33.87
C GLY A 134 -6.02 -0.59 34.36
N ILE A 135 -6.41 0.34 33.48
CA ILE A 135 -7.26 1.49 33.84
C ILE A 135 -8.73 1.16 33.62
N ASP A 136 -9.52 1.24 34.70
CA ASP A 136 -10.97 1.09 34.65
C ASP A 136 -11.66 2.29 34.01
N LYS A 137 -12.76 2.01 33.29
CA LYS A 137 -13.50 3.00 32.50
C LYS A 137 -15.00 2.73 32.45
N VAL A 138 -15.79 3.78 32.23
CA VAL A 138 -17.23 3.69 31.95
C VAL A 138 -17.52 4.28 30.60
N TRP A 139 -18.21 3.50 29.76
CA TRP A 139 -18.68 3.95 28.46
C TRP A 139 -20.16 4.32 28.54
N GLU A 140 -20.49 5.55 28.16
CA GLU A 140 -21.87 6.06 28.05
C GLU A 140 -22.24 6.41 26.60
N ILE A 141 -21.72 5.61 25.68
CA ILE A 141 -21.93 5.76 24.24
C ILE A 141 -22.74 4.60 23.66
N ASP A 142 -23.35 4.84 22.50
CA ASP A 142 -23.85 3.76 21.66
C ASP A 142 -22.71 3.25 20.77
N ARG A 143 -22.10 2.12 21.16
CA ARG A 143 -20.97 1.50 20.45
C ARG A 143 -21.28 1.24 18.97
N GLY A 144 -22.53 0.93 18.61
CA GLY A 144 -22.93 0.61 17.24
C GLY A 144 -22.83 1.79 16.26
N LYS A 145 -22.69 3.02 16.75
CA LYS A 145 -22.50 4.22 15.93
C LYS A 145 -21.07 4.44 15.44
N TYR A 146 -20.11 3.74 16.03
CA TYR A 146 -18.69 3.90 15.74
C TYR A 146 -18.25 2.76 14.81
N PRO A 147 -18.06 3.03 13.50
CA PRO A 147 -17.66 1.97 12.59
C PRO A 147 -16.23 1.52 12.89
N LYS A 148 -15.92 0.30 12.46
CA LYS A 148 -14.55 -0.19 12.45
C LYS A 148 -13.74 0.54 11.37
N LEU A 149 -12.45 0.69 11.64
CA LEU A 149 -11.50 1.28 10.72
C LEU A 149 -10.57 0.18 10.20
N GLU A 150 -10.26 0.20 8.90
CA GLU A 150 -9.34 -0.77 8.30
C GLU A 150 -7.95 -0.66 8.92
N TYR A 151 -7.50 0.58 9.17
CA TYR A 151 -6.12 0.87 9.54
C TYR A 151 -6.04 2.17 10.35
N LYS A 152 -5.40 2.11 11.52
CA LYS A 152 -5.12 3.26 12.39
C LYS A 152 -3.75 3.10 13.03
N VAL A 153 -2.92 4.12 12.99
CA VAL A 153 -1.52 4.05 13.45
C VAL A 153 -1.29 5.02 14.60
N GLN A 154 -0.72 4.53 15.70
CA GLN A 154 -0.04 5.36 16.69
C GLN A 154 1.40 5.55 16.19
N TYR A 155 1.81 6.78 15.88
CA TYR A 155 3.10 7.04 15.22
C TYR A 155 3.98 8.01 16.02
N GLY A 156 4.88 7.47 16.84
CA GLY A 156 5.88 8.25 17.57
C GLY A 156 5.30 9.22 18.61
N GLU A 157 4.04 9.03 18.99
CA GLU A 157 3.29 9.84 19.95
C GLU A 157 3.11 9.09 21.28
N SER A 158 2.76 9.80 22.36
CA SER A 158 2.43 9.14 23.63
C SER A 158 1.10 8.42 23.55
N ASP A 159 0.88 7.41 24.40
CA ASP A 159 -0.42 6.74 24.47
C ASP A 159 -1.54 7.73 24.79
N PHE A 160 -1.26 8.75 25.61
CA PHE A 160 -2.24 9.78 25.96
C PHE A 160 -2.57 10.70 24.77
N ALA A 161 -1.57 11.05 23.96
CA ALA A 161 -1.81 11.85 22.75
C ALA A 161 -2.64 11.06 21.74
N PHE A 162 -2.33 9.77 21.57
CA PHE A 162 -3.10 8.87 20.71
C PHE A 162 -4.55 8.71 21.21
N PHE A 163 -4.73 8.44 22.49
CA PHE A 163 -6.03 8.39 23.17
C PHE A 163 -6.82 9.69 22.97
N GLY A 164 -6.21 10.84 23.24
CA GLY A 164 -6.82 12.16 23.11
C GLY A 164 -7.33 12.42 21.69
N ARG A 165 -6.46 12.31 20.68
CA ARG A 165 -6.86 12.60 19.29
C ARG A 165 -7.92 11.64 18.75
N LEU A 166 -7.92 10.37 19.19
CA LEU A 166 -8.95 9.40 18.81
C LEU A 166 -10.32 9.81 19.36
N LEU A 167 -10.39 10.18 20.64
CA LEU A 167 -11.62 10.64 21.26
C LEU A 167 -12.08 11.97 20.66
N GLU A 168 -11.16 12.90 20.40
CA GLU A 168 -11.44 14.14 19.70
C GLU A 168 -12.07 13.87 18.32
N GLU A 169 -11.50 12.97 17.52
CA GLU A 169 -11.99 12.55 16.20
C GLU A 169 -13.39 11.90 16.26
N ALA A 170 -13.59 11.02 17.25
CA ALA A 170 -14.85 10.36 17.52
C ALA A 170 -15.92 11.33 18.08
N GLY A 171 -15.51 12.47 18.62
CA GLY A 171 -16.37 13.43 19.32
C GLY A 171 -16.81 12.96 20.70
N ILE A 172 -15.96 12.19 21.38
CA ILE A 172 -16.20 11.62 22.70
C ILE A 172 -15.43 12.46 23.71
N GLY A 173 -16.13 13.07 24.67
CA GLY A 173 -15.51 13.72 25.82
C GLY A 173 -15.22 12.69 26.92
N PHE A 174 -14.20 12.95 27.73
CA PHE A 174 -13.97 12.18 28.96
C PHE A 174 -13.97 13.08 30.20
N THR A 175 -14.41 12.53 31.32
CA THR A 175 -14.43 13.21 32.61
C THR A 175 -13.99 12.25 33.72
N PHE A 176 -13.71 12.81 34.89
CA PHE A 176 -13.44 12.04 36.11
C PHE A 176 -14.60 12.27 37.07
N ALA A 177 -15.66 11.47 36.90
CA ALA A 177 -16.83 11.59 37.77
C ALA A 177 -16.45 11.18 39.19
N ASP A 178 -16.89 11.96 40.17
CA ASP A 178 -16.64 11.70 41.58
C ASP A 178 -17.60 10.62 42.11
N ASP A 179 -17.07 9.70 42.90
CA ASP A 179 -17.80 8.67 43.64
C ASP A 179 -17.29 8.70 45.08
N ASP A 180 -18.16 9.10 46.03
CA ASP A 180 -17.85 9.21 47.46
C ASP A 180 -17.20 7.95 48.08
N ALA A 181 -17.39 6.77 47.47
CA ALA A 181 -16.85 5.51 47.95
C ALA A 181 -15.63 5.00 47.17
N LYS A 182 -15.50 5.34 45.88
CA LYS A 182 -14.48 4.76 44.98
C LYS A 182 -13.53 5.79 44.34
N GLY A 183 -13.79 7.07 44.51
CA GLY A 183 -12.99 8.17 43.98
C GLY A 183 -13.22 8.44 42.49
N SER A 184 -12.22 9.05 41.86
CA SER A 184 -12.29 9.57 40.49
C SER A 184 -12.36 8.47 39.44
N LYS A 185 -13.51 8.32 38.78
CA LYS A 185 -13.73 7.31 37.74
C LYS A 185 -13.71 7.91 36.34
N LEU A 186 -12.92 7.32 35.43
CA LEU A 186 -12.89 7.72 34.02
C LEU A 186 -14.22 7.36 33.32
N THR A 187 -14.95 8.37 32.89
CA THR A 187 -16.21 8.22 32.13
C THR A 187 -16.06 8.82 30.74
N LEU A 188 -16.49 8.09 29.71
CA LEU A 188 -16.41 8.50 28.31
C LEU A 188 -17.82 8.60 27.70
N SER A 189 -18.16 9.77 27.14
CA SER A 189 -19.51 10.08 26.63
C SER A 189 -19.47 10.99 25.40
N ASP A 190 -20.40 10.78 24.47
CA ASP A 190 -20.58 11.60 23.26
C ASP A 190 -21.78 12.56 23.34
N LYS A 191 -22.31 12.72 24.56
CA LYS A 191 -23.55 13.46 24.85
C LYS A 191 -23.55 14.08 26.25
N LEU A 192 -22.40 14.62 26.69
CA LEU A 192 -22.23 15.24 28.01
C LEU A 192 -23.28 16.34 28.27
N GLU A 193 -23.73 17.05 27.24
CA GLU A 193 -24.78 18.07 27.34
C GLU A 193 -26.14 17.52 27.78
N SER A 194 -26.34 16.21 27.64
CA SER A 194 -27.56 15.48 28.00
C SER A 194 -27.42 14.71 29.32
N ASN A 195 -26.33 14.92 30.06
CA ASN A 195 -26.17 14.32 31.38
C ASN A 195 -27.33 14.70 32.30
N THR A 196 -27.62 13.83 33.28
CA THR A 196 -28.68 14.08 34.25
C THR A 196 -28.36 15.37 35.01
N PRO A 197 -29.26 16.37 35.03
CA PRO A 197 -28.97 17.62 35.72
C PRO A 197 -28.72 17.43 37.21
N ARG A 198 -27.90 18.32 37.77
CA ARG A 198 -27.60 18.44 39.18
C ARG A 198 -28.89 18.40 40.00
N PRO A 199 -29.04 17.43 40.91
CA PRO A 199 -30.12 17.38 41.88
C PRO A 199 -30.08 18.58 42.84
N GLY A 200 -31.24 19.02 43.33
CA GLY A 200 -31.33 20.17 44.24
C GLY A 200 -31.87 21.45 43.59
N GLY A 201 -32.10 21.45 42.27
CA GLY A 201 -32.66 22.60 41.54
C GLY A 201 -31.59 23.59 41.08
N ALA A 202 -32.03 24.72 40.53
CA ALA A 202 -31.13 25.78 40.06
C ALA A 202 -30.40 26.45 41.24
N LEU A 203 -29.15 26.84 41.00
CA LEU A 203 -28.35 27.58 41.96
C LEU A 203 -28.72 29.08 41.90
N PRO A 204 -28.98 29.73 43.05
CA PRO A 204 -29.30 31.15 43.06
C PRO A 204 -28.09 32.01 42.78
N TYR A 205 -28.25 32.93 41.84
CA TYR A 205 -27.32 34.03 41.66
C TYR A 205 -27.38 35.01 42.84
N VAL A 206 -26.22 35.29 43.43
CA VAL A 206 -26.05 36.27 44.50
C VAL A 206 -24.93 37.24 44.09
N ASP A 207 -25.28 38.52 43.92
CA ASP A 207 -24.35 39.54 43.41
C ASP A 207 -23.22 39.86 44.40
N ASN A 208 -23.56 39.99 45.68
CA ASN A 208 -22.60 40.24 46.77
C ASN A 208 -22.89 39.24 47.91
N PRO A 209 -22.34 38.02 47.85
CA PRO A 209 -22.54 37.04 48.90
C PRO A 209 -21.91 37.53 50.20
N ASN A 210 -22.67 37.48 51.31
CA ASN A 210 -22.11 37.70 52.64
C ASN A 210 -21.59 36.36 53.20
N GLN A 211 -20.61 36.41 54.12
CA GLN A 211 -20.03 35.22 54.75
C GLN A 211 -21.06 34.37 55.56
N GLU A 212 -22.23 34.93 55.86
CA GLU A 212 -23.35 34.24 56.56
C GLU A 212 -24.35 33.56 55.60
N ALA A 213 -24.08 33.48 54.29
CA ALA A 213 -24.97 32.81 53.35
C ALA A 213 -25.04 31.30 53.63
N GLU A 214 -25.98 30.88 54.48
CA GLU A 214 -26.26 29.47 54.83
C GLU A 214 -26.80 28.63 53.64
N LYS A 215 -26.79 29.16 52.40
CA LYS A 215 -27.36 28.52 51.20
C LYS A 215 -26.34 28.45 50.07
N GLU A 216 -26.47 27.43 49.23
CA GLU A 216 -25.68 27.30 47.99
C GLU A 216 -25.94 28.51 47.08
N PHE A 217 -24.89 29.05 46.45
CA PHE A 217 -25.01 30.16 45.51
C PHE A 217 -23.97 30.11 44.39
N VAL A 218 -24.25 30.87 43.34
CA VAL A 218 -23.27 31.27 42.33
C VAL A 218 -23.17 32.79 42.30
N SER A 219 -21.98 33.30 42.05
CA SER A 219 -21.66 34.74 42.00
C SER A 219 -20.63 34.99 40.91
N GLY A 220 -20.23 36.25 40.69
CA GLY A 220 -19.15 36.57 39.76
C GLY A 220 -19.37 36.11 38.32
N ILE A 221 -20.64 35.97 37.90
CA ILE A 221 -21.02 35.42 36.59
C ILE A 221 -20.47 36.30 35.46
N ARG A 222 -19.72 35.69 34.55
CA ARG A 222 -19.17 36.32 33.34
C ARG A 222 -19.67 35.55 32.11
N LEU A 223 -20.55 36.17 31.34
CA LEU A 223 -21.03 35.65 30.06
C LEU A 223 -20.16 36.20 28.92
N SER A 224 -19.55 35.32 28.14
CA SER A 224 -18.67 35.69 27.03
C SER A 224 -19.13 35.07 25.71
N TYR A 225 -18.94 35.83 24.63
CA TYR A 225 -19.23 35.43 23.26
C TYR A 225 -17.97 35.62 22.40
N GLY A 226 -17.55 34.56 21.70
CA GLY A 226 -16.45 34.60 20.75
C GLY A 226 -16.93 34.34 19.32
N VAL A 227 -16.37 35.04 18.33
CA VAL A 227 -16.57 34.67 16.92
C VAL A 227 -15.86 33.34 16.67
N ARG A 228 -16.56 32.40 16.02
CA ARG A 228 -16.02 31.10 15.62
C ARG A 228 -16.38 30.78 14.16
N PRO A 229 -15.57 29.96 13.47
CA PRO A 229 -15.96 29.36 12.19
C PRO A 229 -17.38 28.79 12.23
N GLY A 230 -18.14 29.03 11.18
CA GLY A 230 -19.54 28.60 11.05
C GLY A 230 -19.76 27.57 9.95
N ALA A 231 -18.72 27.20 9.19
CA ALA A 231 -18.78 26.14 8.20
C ALA A 231 -17.52 25.29 8.28
N HIS A 232 -17.66 23.98 8.07
CA HIS A 232 -16.55 23.04 8.02
C HIS A 232 -16.81 22.02 6.91
N THR A 233 -15.85 21.87 6.02
CA THR A 233 -15.95 21.03 4.83
C THR A 233 -14.70 20.19 4.70
N ILE A 234 -14.87 18.87 4.59
CA ILE A 234 -13.79 17.92 4.35
C ILE A 234 -13.95 17.33 2.95
N ARG A 235 -12.84 17.24 2.20
CA ARG A 235 -12.72 16.58 0.90
C ARG A 235 -11.79 15.38 1.02
N ASP A 236 -12.13 14.28 0.37
CA ASP A 236 -11.32 13.06 0.32
C ASP A 236 -11.36 12.46 -1.11
N TYR A 237 -10.51 11.49 -1.45
CA TYR A 237 -10.47 10.87 -2.76
C TYR A 237 -10.59 9.34 -2.67
N ASP A 238 -11.64 8.80 -3.28
CA ASP A 238 -11.84 7.36 -3.42
C ASP A 238 -11.27 6.86 -4.74
N PHE A 239 -10.17 6.11 -4.69
CA PHE A 239 -9.58 5.53 -5.89
C PHE A 239 -10.46 4.45 -6.55
N ARG A 240 -11.42 3.86 -5.82
CA ARG A 240 -12.39 2.88 -6.35
C ARG A 240 -13.54 3.58 -7.08
N ASN A 241 -13.79 4.85 -6.79
CA ASN A 241 -14.78 5.67 -7.48
C ASN A 241 -14.24 7.09 -7.77
N PRO A 242 -13.24 7.20 -8.66
CA PRO A 242 -12.43 8.42 -8.82
C PRO A 242 -13.20 9.63 -9.36
N SER A 243 -14.34 9.40 -10.02
CA SER A 243 -15.22 10.47 -10.51
C SER A 243 -16.15 11.03 -9.44
N PHE A 244 -16.31 10.35 -8.30
CA PHE A 244 -17.22 10.78 -7.26
C PHE A 244 -16.59 11.88 -6.40
N GLU A 245 -17.30 13.00 -6.32
CA GLU A 245 -16.92 14.11 -5.48
C GLU A 245 -17.35 13.88 -4.03
N LEU A 246 -16.47 13.18 -3.32
CA LEU A 246 -16.59 12.89 -1.91
C LEU A 246 -16.36 14.14 -1.02
N PHE A 247 -17.46 14.80 -0.66
CA PHE A 247 -17.50 15.92 0.27
C PHE A 247 -18.27 15.55 1.55
N GLY A 248 -17.79 16.07 2.68
CA GLY A 248 -18.41 15.98 4.00
C GLY A 248 -18.61 17.39 4.53
N GLU A 249 -19.84 17.86 4.48
CA GLU A 249 -20.20 19.25 4.81
C GLU A 249 -21.03 19.29 6.08
N ALA A 250 -20.52 20.00 7.09
CA ALA A 250 -21.29 20.28 8.30
C ALA A 250 -22.45 21.24 8.01
N PRO A 251 -23.61 21.10 8.69
CA PRO A 251 -24.65 22.12 8.65
C PRO A 251 -24.08 23.50 9.04
N LYS A 252 -24.20 24.48 8.15
CA LYS A 252 -23.64 25.82 8.38
C LYS A 252 -24.36 26.54 9.53
N ALA A 253 -23.59 27.30 10.31
CA ALA A 253 -24.11 28.26 11.27
C ALA A 253 -24.89 29.37 10.55
N LYS A 254 -25.64 30.18 11.32
CA LYS A 254 -26.41 31.30 10.79
C LYS A 254 -25.58 32.59 10.76
N GLY A 255 -26.02 33.56 9.95
CA GLY A 255 -25.44 34.89 9.90
C GLY A 255 -24.04 34.93 9.27
N GLN A 256 -23.23 35.90 9.69
CA GLN A 256 -21.93 36.16 9.07
C GLN A 256 -20.91 35.03 9.29
N GLU A 257 -21.02 34.29 10.41
CA GLU A 257 -20.14 33.15 10.72
C GLU A 257 -20.25 32.03 9.67
N ALA A 258 -21.37 31.92 8.95
CA ALA A 258 -21.57 30.95 7.86
C ALA A 258 -20.56 31.08 6.72
N LYS A 259 -19.92 32.25 6.60
CA LYS A 259 -18.86 32.53 5.60
C LYS A 259 -17.46 32.18 6.10
N TYR A 260 -17.27 31.98 7.39
CA TYR A 260 -15.99 31.60 7.99
C TYR A 260 -15.85 30.09 7.91
N GLU A 261 -15.56 29.61 6.69
CA GLU A 261 -15.38 28.21 6.39
C GLU A 261 -13.97 27.73 6.77
N GLN A 262 -13.90 26.51 7.30
CA GLN A 262 -12.68 25.72 7.37
C GLN A 262 -12.80 24.59 6.34
N TYR A 263 -11.93 24.61 5.33
CA TYR A 263 -11.91 23.62 4.26
C TYR A 263 -10.64 22.78 4.37
N HIS A 264 -10.78 21.46 4.44
CA HIS A 264 -9.67 20.53 4.57
C HIS A 264 -9.73 19.42 3.51
N TYR A 265 -8.58 19.09 2.94
CA TYR A 265 -8.41 17.85 2.17
C TYR A 265 -7.74 16.82 3.08
N GLU A 266 -8.45 15.73 3.39
CA GLU A 266 -8.01 14.69 4.31
C GLU A 266 -8.17 13.31 3.65
N PRO A 267 -7.11 12.76 3.04
CA PRO A 267 -7.13 11.42 2.46
C PRO A 267 -7.55 10.36 3.49
N GLY A 268 -8.51 9.52 3.13
CA GLY A 268 -9.00 8.41 3.96
C GLY A 268 -9.91 8.82 5.12
N ALA A 269 -10.24 10.11 5.31
CA ALA A 269 -11.13 10.58 6.37
C ALA A 269 -12.56 9.99 6.30
N PHE A 270 -12.94 9.42 5.16
CA PHE A 270 -14.25 8.82 4.90
C PHE A 270 -14.19 7.29 4.87
N LEU A 271 -13.00 6.70 4.96
CA LEU A 271 -12.79 5.26 4.83
C LEU A 271 -13.16 4.54 6.13
N VAL A 272 -14.21 3.74 6.08
CA VAL A 272 -14.72 2.96 7.22
C VAL A 272 -15.18 1.58 6.79
N GLU A 273 -15.27 0.64 7.73
CA GLU A 273 -15.89 -0.65 7.47
C GLU A 273 -17.40 -0.60 7.68
N GLY A 274 -18.12 -1.15 6.70
CA GLY A 274 -19.59 -1.14 6.67
C GLY A 274 -20.18 -1.32 5.28
N GLY A 275 -19.34 -1.45 4.25
CA GLY A 275 -19.78 -1.67 2.87
C GLY A 275 -20.30 -3.09 2.61
N LYS A 276 -21.08 -3.25 1.54
CA LYS A 276 -21.41 -4.57 0.99
C LYS A 276 -20.22 -5.06 0.15
N GLY A 277 -19.69 -6.25 0.47
CA GLY A 277 -18.65 -6.89 -0.33
C GLY A 277 -19.15 -7.35 -1.71
N GLY A 278 -18.24 -7.82 -2.57
CA GLY A 278 -18.60 -8.64 -3.74
C GLY A 278 -17.86 -8.33 -5.05
N GLY A 279 -17.26 -7.14 -5.19
CA GLY A 279 -16.53 -6.77 -6.42
C GLY A 279 -15.02 -7.05 -6.36
N THR A 280 -14.45 -7.16 -5.15
CA THR A 280 -13.00 -7.24 -4.92
C THR A 280 -12.70 -8.16 -3.73
N PRO A 281 -12.99 -9.47 -3.85
CA PRO A 281 -12.88 -10.41 -2.74
C PRO A 281 -11.48 -10.51 -2.12
N ALA A 282 -10.39 -10.37 -2.89
CA ALA A 282 -9.03 -10.38 -2.34
C ALA A 282 -8.74 -9.10 -1.54
N ALA A 283 -9.22 -7.96 -2.03
CA ALA A 283 -9.15 -6.68 -1.31
C ALA A 283 -10.00 -6.64 -0.02
N ASP A 284 -10.99 -7.53 0.09
CA ASP A 284 -11.98 -7.59 1.17
C ASP A 284 -11.75 -8.78 2.13
N ASP A 285 -10.57 -9.39 2.09
CA ASP A 285 -10.23 -10.64 2.79
C ASP A 285 -10.31 -10.57 4.32
N LYS A 286 -10.08 -9.38 4.91
CA LYS A 286 -10.11 -9.15 6.37
C LYS A 286 -11.26 -8.25 6.84
N GLY A 287 -11.89 -7.53 5.91
CA GLY A 287 -12.93 -6.55 6.21
C GLY A 287 -13.33 -5.77 4.96
N VAL A 288 -14.52 -5.16 4.96
CA VAL A 288 -15.03 -4.40 3.82
C VAL A 288 -14.98 -2.91 4.11
N ALA A 289 -13.80 -2.32 3.91
CA ALA A 289 -13.56 -0.90 4.04
C ALA A 289 -14.00 -0.15 2.77
N ARG A 290 -14.86 0.87 2.89
CA ARG A 290 -15.35 1.71 1.79
C ARG A 290 -15.42 3.17 2.23
N TYR A 291 -15.30 4.08 1.26
CA TYR A 291 -15.50 5.49 1.52
C TYR A 291 -17.00 5.76 1.70
N ASP A 292 -17.39 6.28 2.85
CA ASP A 292 -18.78 6.58 3.19
C ASP A 292 -19.00 8.09 3.37
N GLN A 293 -19.83 8.69 2.52
CA GLN A 293 -20.13 10.12 2.56
C GLN A 293 -20.86 10.54 3.84
N GLY A 294 -21.70 9.65 4.39
CA GLY A 294 -22.43 9.89 5.64
C GLY A 294 -21.48 10.04 6.83
N PHE A 295 -20.49 9.16 6.92
CA PHE A 295 -19.43 9.20 7.92
C PHE A 295 -18.62 10.49 7.84
N GLY A 296 -18.19 10.88 6.64
CA GLY A 296 -17.47 12.14 6.45
C GLY A 296 -18.29 13.39 6.79
N LYS A 297 -19.60 13.40 6.48
CA LYS A 297 -20.52 14.46 6.95
C LYS A 297 -20.61 14.49 8.48
N GLY A 298 -20.68 13.32 9.11
CA GLY A 298 -20.66 13.18 10.57
C GLY A 298 -19.37 13.73 11.18
N ARG A 299 -18.21 13.40 10.60
CA ARG A 299 -16.90 13.92 11.00
C ARG A 299 -16.84 15.45 10.90
N ALA A 300 -17.21 16.03 9.75
CA ALA A 300 -17.24 17.49 9.58
C ALA A 300 -18.16 18.18 10.61
N THR A 301 -19.31 17.58 10.91
CA THR A 301 -20.25 18.08 11.92
C THR A 301 -19.63 18.08 13.33
N ARG A 302 -18.92 17.01 13.70
CA ARG A 302 -18.22 16.92 14.99
C ARG A 302 -17.11 17.96 15.10
N LEU A 303 -16.30 18.14 14.04
CA LEU A 303 -15.22 19.13 13.99
C LEU A 303 -15.74 20.56 14.13
N LEU A 304 -16.84 20.90 13.43
CA LEU A 304 -17.48 22.20 13.58
C LEU A 304 -18.03 22.39 15.00
N GLY A 305 -18.64 21.35 15.58
CA GLY A 305 -19.12 21.36 16.95
C GLY A 305 -18.01 21.67 17.96
N GLY A 306 -16.88 20.95 17.87
CA GLY A 306 -15.74 21.15 18.76
C GLY A 306 -15.08 22.53 18.59
N THR A 307 -15.04 23.06 17.37
CA THR A 307 -14.55 24.43 17.09
C THR A 307 -15.45 25.52 17.69
N ARG A 308 -16.74 25.21 17.92
CA ARG A 308 -17.74 26.18 18.39
C ARG A 308 -18.13 26.00 19.84
N VAL A 309 -17.53 25.03 20.55
CA VAL A 309 -17.89 24.67 21.92
C VAL A 309 -17.71 25.83 22.90
N ASP A 310 -16.68 26.65 22.69
CA ASP A 310 -16.33 27.82 23.49
C ASP A 310 -16.84 29.15 22.88
N ARG A 311 -17.78 29.07 21.93
CA ARG A 311 -18.41 30.26 21.34
C ARG A 311 -19.20 31.06 22.38
N ARG A 312 -19.82 30.36 23.33
CA ARG A 312 -20.63 30.91 24.43
C ARG A 312 -20.21 30.25 25.73
N VAL A 313 -19.54 31.01 26.59
CA VAL A 313 -19.00 30.50 27.85
C VAL A 313 -19.53 31.34 29.01
N VAL A 314 -19.91 30.65 30.09
CA VAL A 314 -20.28 31.23 31.38
C VAL A 314 -19.19 30.87 32.38
N SER A 315 -18.42 31.85 32.85
CA SER A 315 -17.56 31.66 34.02
C SER A 315 -18.29 32.07 35.29
N PHE A 316 -18.03 31.41 36.40
CA PHE A 316 -18.72 31.65 37.66
C PHE A 316 -17.83 31.38 38.86
N ASP A 317 -18.15 32.03 39.97
CA ASP A 317 -17.62 31.75 41.31
C ASP A 317 -18.74 31.12 42.15
N THR A 318 -18.41 30.21 43.06
CA THR A 318 -19.44 29.47 43.84
C THR A 318 -18.94 29.09 45.24
N ASN A 319 -19.86 28.68 46.11
CA ASN A 319 -19.56 28.01 47.36
C ASN A 319 -19.91 26.51 47.35
N THR A 320 -20.41 25.98 46.23
CA THR A 320 -20.70 24.55 46.10
C THR A 320 -19.52 23.78 45.53
N ILE A 321 -19.10 22.74 46.25
CA ILE A 321 -18.00 21.87 45.86
C ILE A 321 -18.44 20.77 44.88
N ASP A 322 -19.74 20.49 44.78
CA ASP A 322 -20.30 19.39 44.00
C ASP A 322 -20.52 19.73 42.51
N LEU A 323 -19.87 20.78 42.02
CA LEU A 323 -19.74 21.05 40.59
C LEU A 323 -18.41 20.49 40.11
N TRP A 324 -18.42 19.71 39.05
CA TRP A 324 -17.21 19.18 38.40
C TRP A 324 -17.42 19.07 36.89
N PRO A 325 -16.35 18.94 36.09
CA PRO A 325 -16.47 18.82 34.64
C PRO A 325 -17.34 17.63 34.22
N GLY A 326 -18.39 17.88 33.44
CA GLY A 326 -19.41 16.91 33.07
C GLY A 326 -20.77 17.09 33.75
N GLU A 327 -20.84 17.85 34.84
CA GLU A 327 -22.10 18.13 35.54
C GLU A 327 -22.95 19.15 34.76
N VAL A 328 -24.25 18.91 34.68
CA VAL A 328 -25.20 19.83 34.06
C VAL A 328 -26.01 20.54 35.13
N PHE A 329 -26.00 21.87 35.17
CA PHE A 329 -26.74 22.66 36.17
C PHE A 329 -27.47 23.85 35.54
N SER A 330 -28.25 24.56 36.33
CA SER A 330 -28.89 25.82 35.93
C SER A 330 -28.76 26.87 37.02
N ILE A 331 -28.96 28.14 36.65
CA ILE A 331 -28.80 29.29 37.53
C ILE A 331 -30.12 30.07 37.53
N ASP A 332 -30.71 30.33 38.71
CA ASP A 332 -31.87 31.20 38.86
C ASP A 332 -31.47 32.59 39.37
N ARG A 333 -32.40 33.57 39.25
CA ARG A 333 -32.25 34.96 39.73
C ARG A 333 -31.13 35.79 39.08
N HIS A 334 -30.45 35.28 38.06
CA HIS A 334 -29.51 36.09 37.29
C HIS A 334 -30.27 37.12 36.41
N PRO A 335 -29.86 38.39 36.35
CA PRO A 335 -30.60 39.42 35.61
C PRO A 335 -30.52 39.28 34.07
N HIS A 336 -29.54 38.54 33.55
CA HIS A 336 -29.36 38.34 32.11
C HIS A 336 -30.29 37.27 31.54
N ALA A 337 -31.07 37.60 30.50
CA ALA A 337 -32.13 36.74 29.96
C ALA A 337 -31.69 35.37 29.43
N ASP A 338 -30.43 35.22 29.01
CA ASP A 338 -29.89 33.92 28.57
C ASP A 338 -29.63 32.95 29.74
N ILE A 339 -29.51 33.46 30.97
CA ILE A 339 -29.18 32.68 32.17
C ILE A 339 -30.43 32.61 33.03
N THR A 340 -31.13 31.49 32.94
CA THR A 340 -32.41 31.25 33.65
C THR A 340 -32.41 29.86 34.26
N GLU A 341 -33.37 29.61 35.17
CA GLU A 341 -33.60 28.28 35.76
C GLU A 341 -33.83 27.19 34.69
N SER A 342 -34.39 27.56 33.53
CA SER A 342 -34.61 26.66 32.40
C SER A 342 -33.38 26.46 31.50
N THR A 343 -32.40 27.36 31.58
CA THR A 343 -31.16 27.28 30.81
C THR A 343 -30.23 26.28 31.48
N LYS A 344 -29.93 25.19 30.78
CA LYS A 344 -28.96 24.19 31.24
C LYS A 344 -27.55 24.54 30.76
N LEU A 345 -26.59 24.38 31.66
CA LEU A 345 -25.18 24.66 31.47
C LEU A 345 -24.38 23.41 31.83
N LEU A 346 -23.46 23.02 30.96
CA LEU A 346 -22.51 21.92 31.18
C LEU A 346 -21.20 22.49 31.72
N VAL A 347 -20.80 22.08 32.92
CA VAL A 347 -19.50 22.45 33.50
C VAL A 347 -18.38 21.82 32.66
N THR A 348 -17.47 22.64 32.16
CA THR A 348 -16.32 22.22 31.34
C THR A 348 -15.00 22.34 32.09
N GLU A 349 -14.94 23.17 33.12
CA GLU A 349 -13.76 23.41 33.94
C GLU A 349 -14.20 23.75 35.36
N PHE A 350 -13.47 23.25 36.35
CA PHE A 350 -13.70 23.57 37.75
C PHE A 350 -12.37 23.64 38.50
N SER A 351 -12.25 24.62 39.38
CA SER A 351 -11.08 24.81 40.24
C SER A 351 -11.52 25.11 41.67
N VAL A 352 -10.88 24.44 42.62
CA VAL A 352 -11.06 24.70 44.06
C VAL A 352 -9.71 24.83 44.75
N GLU A 353 -9.55 25.87 45.53
CA GLU A 353 -8.39 26.03 46.41
C GLU A 353 -8.80 26.47 47.81
N GLY A 354 -8.02 26.04 48.79
CA GLY A 354 -8.35 26.32 50.18
C GLY A 354 -7.26 25.93 51.16
N THR A 355 -7.49 26.30 52.41
CA THR A 355 -6.69 25.94 53.59
C THR A 355 -7.61 25.39 54.69
N PRO A 356 -7.10 24.63 55.67
CA PRO A 356 -7.93 24.11 56.76
C PRO A 356 -8.60 25.21 57.60
N GLU A 357 -7.91 26.34 57.81
CA GLU A 357 -8.35 27.41 58.71
C GLU A 357 -8.83 28.70 58.00
N GLY A 358 -8.76 28.78 56.67
CA GLY A 358 -9.06 29.98 55.87
C GLY A 358 -10.22 29.82 54.89
N GLU A 359 -10.49 30.87 54.12
CA GLU A 359 -11.52 30.89 53.09
C GLU A 359 -11.14 30.03 51.87
N TRP A 360 -12.16 29.46 51.23
CA TRP A 360 -12.01 28.65 50.02
C TRP A 360 -12.48 29.44 48.82
N SER A 361 -11.77 29.27 47.71
CA SER A 361 -12.14 29.83 46.41
C SER A 361 -12.55 28.70 45.50
N MET A 362 -13.77 28.75 44.98
CA MET A 362 -14.27 27.81 43.98
C MET A 362 -14.77 28.58 42.76
N SER A 363 -14.30 28.19 41.60
CA SER A 363 -14.69 28.82 40.33
C SER A 363 -14.77 27.78 39.22
N GLY A 364 -15.53 28.08 38.19
CA GLY A 364 -15.69 27.18 37.05
C GLY A 364 -16.04 27.89 35.76
N GLN A 365 -16.04 27.10 34.70
CA GLN A 365 -16.56 27.49 33.39
C GLN A 365 -17.59 26.47 32.93
N ALA A 366 -18.63 26.97 32.26
CA ALA A 366 -19.65 26.15 31.67
C ALA A 366 -20.06 26.65 30.28
N VAL A 367 -20.58 25.74 29.48
CA VAL A 367 -21.13 26.01 28.14
C VAL A 367 -22.61 25.66 28.09
N PHE A 368 -23.34 26.26 27.16
CA PHE A 368 -24.77 26.00 27.00
C PHE A 368 -25.00 24.59 26.43
N THR A 369 -26.04 23.91 26.90
CA THR A 369 -26.40 22.55 26.42
C THR A 369 -27.39 22.57 25.24
N ASP A 370 -27.59 23.73 24.60
CA ASP A 370 -28.49 23.89 23.45
C ASP A 370 -27.87 23.40 22.12
N ALA A 371 -26.59 23.04 22.15
CA ALA A 371 -25.89 22.32 21.09
C ALA A 371 -25.12 21.12 21.68
N PRO A 372 -24.89 20.05 20.90
CA PRO A 372 -24.09 18.92 21.36
C PRO A 372 -22.66 19.32 21.74
N TYR A 373 -22.18 18.86 22.90
CA TYR A 373 -20.81 19.09 23.30
C TYR A 373 -19.87 18.18 22.51
N ARG A 374 -18.86 18.74 21.85
CA ARG A 374 -17.81 17.97 21.19
C ARG A 374 -16.46 18.46 21.68
N PRO A 375 -15.52 17.56 22.02
CA PRO A 375 -14.18 17.97 22.40
C PRO A 375 -13.51 18.74 21.24
N PRO A 376 -12.82 19.86 21.53
CA PRO A 376 -12.04 20.57 20.52
C PRO A 376 -10.84 19.73 20.08
N GLN A 377 -10.46 19.82 18.81
CA GLN A 377 -9.25 19.17 18.28
C GLN A 377 -8.00 19.90 18.79
N ARG A 378 -7.44 19.45 19.90
CA ARG A 378 -6.26 20.04 20.54
C ARG A 378 -5.02 19.20 20.30
N THR A 379 -5.19 17.89 20.14
CA THR A 379 -4.08 16.95 20.08
C THR A 379 -3.62 16.77 18.63
N PRO A 380 -2.41 17.24 18.26
CA PRO A 380 -1.95 17.16 16.88
C PRO A 380 -1.77 15.72 16.43
N LYS A 381 -2.31 15.38 15.24
CA LYS A 381 -2.01 14.10 14.60
C LYS A 381 -0.54 14.09 14.14
N PRO A 382 0.25 13.05 14.46
CA PRO A 382 1.63 12.98 14.00
C PRO A 382 1.70 12.83 12.47
N ARG A 383 2.77 13.37 11.87
CA ARG A 383 3.02 13.29 10.43
C ARG A 383 4.32 12.55 10.14
N VAL A 384 4.35 11.82 9.04
CA VAL A 384 5.55 11.21 8.48
C VAL A 384 6.16 12.19 7.48
N GLU A 385 7.32 12.77 7.83
CA GLU A 385 7.99 13.80 7.03
C GLU A 385 8.69 13.29 5.76
N GLY A 386 8.70 11.97 5.51
CA GLY A 386 9.45 11.39 4.40
C GLY A 386 9.00 9.99 4.01
N VAL A 387 9.86 9.31 3.26
CA VAL A 387 9.65 7.92 2.85
C VAL A 387 10.34 6.95 3.79
N GLN A 388 9.77 5.78 3.98
CA GLN A 388 10.29 4.75 4.86
C GLN A 388 10.46 3.43 4.12
N SER A 389 11.49 2.66 4.48
CA SER A 389 11.61 1.27 4.02
C SER A 389 10.60 0.38 4.74
N ALA A 390 9.98 -0.53 3.99
CA ALA A 390 9.17 -1.61 4.54
C ALA A 390 9.42 -2.91 3.76
N ARG A 391 9.14 -4.05 4.41
CA ARG A 391 9.27 -5.37 3.79
C ARG A 391 7.91 -5.83 3.30
N VAL A 392 7.79 -6.26 2.05
CA VAL A 392 6.54 -6.86 1.54
C VAL A 392 6.27 -8.18 2.25
N VAL A 393 5.02 -8.42 2.66
CA VAL A 393 4.60 -9.61 3.41
C VAL A 393 3.32 -10.22 2.81
N GLY A 394 3.05 -11.46 3.17
CA GLY A 394 1.86 -12.20 2.75
C GLY A 394 1.81 -13.59 3.40
N PRO A 395 0.84 -14.43 3.01
CA PRO A 395 0.65 -15.75 3.61
C PRO A 395 1.86 -16.66 3.39
N ASN A 396 2.10 -17.54 4.35
CA ASN A 396 3.17 -18.54 4.24
C ASN A 396 3.02 -19.40 2.97
N GLY A 397 4.16 -19.64 2.29
CA GLY A 397 4.21 -20.47 1.09
C GLY A 397 3.90 -19.73 -0.23
N GLN A 398 3.62 -18.43 -0.20
CA GLN A 398 3.46 -17.60 -1.40
C GLN A 398 4.71 -16.76 -1.66
N GLU A 399 4.96 -16.41 -2.92
CA GLU A 399 5.96 -15.40 -3.30
C GLU A 399 5.33 -14.06 -3.67
N ILE A 400 4.06 -14.06 -4.11
CA ILE A 400 3.33 -12.88 -4.55
C ILE A 400 1.97 -12.90 -3.87
N HIS A 401 1.66 -11.84 -3.13
CA HIS A 401 0.38 -11.64 -2.48
C HIS A 401 -0.15 -10.25 -2.83
N THR A 402 -1.19 -10.22 -3.66
CA THR A 402 -1.79 -8.99 -4.20
C THR A 402 -3.30 -9.11 -4.26
N ASP A 403 -3.96 -7.97 -4.29
CA ASP A 403 -5.40 -7.87 -4.56
C ASP A 403 -5.70 -7.45 -6.02
N GLU A 404 -6.98 -7.22 -6.32
CA GLU A 404 -7.48 -6.83 -7.64
C GLU A 404 -6.93 -5.48 -8.15
N PHE A 405 -6.35 -4.67 -7.28
CA PHE A 405 -5.79 -3.36 -7.60
C PHE A 405 -4.26 -3.35 -7.68
N GLY A 406 -3.61 -4.51 -7.55
CA GLY A 406 -2.15 -4.59 -7.53
C GLY A 406 -1.53 -4.06 -6.22
N ARG A 407 -2.29 -4.03 -5.14
CA ARG A 407 -1.83 -3.61 -3.80
C ARG A 407 -1.08 -4.75 -3.11
N VAL A 408 -0.19 -4.42 -2.19
CA VAL A 408 0.52 -5.40 -1.36
C VAL A 408 0.43 -5.01 0.11
N ARG A 409 0.72 -5.95 1.01
CA ARG A 409 0.90 -5.69 2.45
C ARG A 409 2.37 -5.59 2.78
N VAL A 410 2.71 -4.84 3.83
CA VAL A 410 4.10 -4.65 4.28
C VAL A 410 4.22 -4.78 5.80
N GLN A 411 5.42 -5.10 6.27
CA GLN A 411 5.84 -4.94 7.66
C GLN A 411 6.80 -3.76 7.74
N PHE A 412 6.48 -2.78 8.57
CA PHE A 412 7.40 -1.67 8.88
C PHE A 412 8.45 -2.11 9.90
N PRO A 413 9.70 -1.62 9.82
CA PRO A 413 10.75 -1.96 10.79
C PRO A 413 10.47 -1.52 12.23
N TRP A 414 9.64 -0.50 12.41
CA TRP A 414 9.24 0.02 13.72
C TRP A 414 8.03 -0.71 14.32
N ASP A 415 7.30 -1.50 13.52
CA ASP A 415 6.18 -2.29 14.03
C ASP A 415 6.73 -3.56 14.69
N ARG A 416 6.63 -3.59 16.02
CA ARG A 416 7.13 -4.65 16.89
C ARG A 416 6.09 -5.73 17.17
N GLU A 417 4.81 -5.46 16.90
CA GLU A 417 3.69 -6.36 17.20
C GLU A 417 3.34 -7.22 15.97
N GLY A 418 3.66 -6.74 14.77
CA GLY A 418 3.51 -7.49 13.52
C GLY A 418 4.34 -8.78 13.46
N LYS A 419 3.78 -9.78 12.76
CA LYS A 419 4.33 -11.15 12.69
C LYS A 419 5.05 -11.44 11.36
N ASN A 420 5.28 -10.41 10.54
CA ASN A 420 5.77 -10.56 9.16
C ASN A 420 4.86 -11.45 8.28
N ASP A 421 3.55 -11.37 8.49
CA ASP A 421 2.53 -12.14 7.76
C ASP A 421 1.50 -11.22 7.08
N ASP A 422 0.45 -11.80 6.50
CA ASP A 422 -0.63 -11.08 5.83
C ASP A 422 -1.52 -10.24 6.77
N ASN A 423 -1.25 -10.19 8.08
CA ASN A 423 -1.96 -9.32 9.03
C ASN A 423 -1.13 -8.10 9.44
N SER A 424 0.06 -7.89 8.87
CA SER A 424 0.99 -6.84 9.31
C SER A 424 0.55 -5.42 8.91
N SER A 425 -0.24 -5.27 7.84
CA SER A 425 -0.75 -3.97 7.39
C SER A 425 -2.03 -4.10 6.57
N CYS A 426 -2.67 -2.96 6.32
CA CYS A 426 -3.70 -2.83 5.29
C CYS A 426 -3.12 -3.05 3.87
N TRP A 427 -4.01 -3.09 2.88
CA TRP A 427 -3.62 -3.15 1.47
C TRP A 427 -3.09 -1.81 0.97
N ILE A 428 -1.81 -1.77 0.56
CA ILE A 428 -1.10 -0.55 0.17
C ILE A 428 -0.93 -0.47 -1.35
N ARG A 429 -1.35 0.64 -1.96
CA ARG A 429 -1.18 0.89 -3.40
C ARG A 429 0.28 1.02 -3.79
N VAL A 430 0.61 0.49 -4.97
CA VAL A 430 1.98 0.48 -5.50
C VAL A 430 2.07 1.38 -6.73
N SER A 431 2.93 2.39 -6.65
CA SER A 431 3.31 3.22 -7.79
C SER A 431 3.90 2.37 -8.92
N GLN A 432 3.46 2.63 -10.15
CA GLN A 432 3.89 1.94 -11.35
C GLN A 432 4.66 2.90 -12.26
N GLY A 433 5.54 2.36 -13.11
CA GLY A 433 6.30 3.17 -14.08
C GLY A 433 5.43 3.86 -15.13
N TRP A 434 4.26 3.28 -15.45
CA TRP A 434 3.25 3.86 -16.32
C TRP A 434 1.90 3.18 -16.05
N ALA A 435 0.83 3.94 -15.82
CA ALA A 435 -0.51 3.39 -15.56
C ALA A 435 -1.59 4.16 -16.34
N GLY A 436 -2.36 3.45 -17.17
CA GLY A 436 -3.50 3.99 -17.90
C GLY A 436 -4.67 2.99 -17.95
N THR A 437 -5.77 3.38 -18.59
CA THR A 437 -6.99 2.56 -18.66
C THR A 437 -6.79 1.31 -19.52
N GLY A 438 -6.44 0.18 -18.88
CA GLY A 438 -6.21 -1.10 -19.55
C GLY A 438 -4.86 -1.24 -20.24
N TYR A 439 -3.89 -0.36 -19.93
CA TYR A 439 -2.52 -0.40 -20.46
C TYR A 439 -1.53 0.17 -19.45
N GLY A 440 -0.23 -0.12 -19.63
CA GLY A 440 0.85 0.40 -18.78
C GLY A 440 1.87 -0.67 -18.41
N MET A 441 2.64 -0.38 -17.36
CA MET A 441 3.62 -1.28 -16.74
C MET A 441 3.07 -1.79 -15.42
N ILE A 442 3.19 -3.09 -15.16
CA ILE A 442 2.85 -3.68 -13.87
C ILE A 442 3.97 -4.59 -13.39
N VAL A 443 4.58 -4.22 -12.26
CA VAL A 443 5.62 -5.02 -11.59
C VAL A 443 5.24 -5.15 -10.14
N LEU A 444 4.61 -6.26 -9.76
CA LEU A 444 4.15 -6.47 -8.39
C LEU A 444 5.35 -6.73 -7.47
N PRO A 445 5.50 -6.00 -6.35
CA PRO A 445 6.46 -6.34 -5.31
C PRO A 445 6.18 -7.76 -4.79
N ARG A 446 7.24 -8.56 -4.63
CA ARG A 446 7.16 -9.92 -4.09
C ARG A 446 7.41 -9.94 -2.59
N ILE A 447 6.85 -10.93 -1.90
CA ILE A 447 7.07 -11.16 -0.47
C ILE A 447 8.56 -11.22 -0.18
N GLY A 448 8.98 -10.50 0.86
CA GLY A 448 10.36 -10.36 1.30
C GLY A 448 11.13 -9.21 0.67
N GLN A 449 10.68 -8.63 -0.45
CA GLN A 449 11.33 -7.48 -1.08
C GLN A 449 11.20 -6.22 -0.24
N GLU A 450 12.19 -5.33 -0.34
CA GLU A 450 12.17 -4.00 0.28
C GLU A 450 11.53 -2.96 -0.65
N VAL A 451 10.58 -2.22 -0.11
CA VAL A 451 9.85 -1.15 -0.79
C VAL A 451 9.98 0.16 -0.02
N MET A 452 9.89 1.27 -0.75
CA MET A 452 9.81 2.61 -0.16
C MET A 452 8.35 3.03 -0.06
N VAL A 453 7.90 3.37 1.15
CA VAL A 453 6.54 3.77 1.47
C VAL A 453 6.51 5.26 1.78
N GLY A 454 5.72 6.02 1.02
CA GLY A 454 5.32 7.38 1.36
C GLY A 454 3.94 7.39 2.01
N PHE A 455 3.51 8.56 2.47
CA PHE A 455 2.26 8.74 3.21
C PHE A 455 1.50 9.95 2.66
N LEU A 456 0.25 9.77 2.23
CA LEU A 456 -0.55 10.86 1.64
C LEU A 456 -0.79 11.96 2.69
N GLU A 457 -0.49 13.21 2.35
CA GLU A 457 -0.48 14.35 3.30
C GLU A 457 0.38 14.11 4.57
N GLY A 458 1.35 13.17 4.50
CA GLY A 458 2.14 12.75 5.65
C GLY A 458 1.35 11.95 6.69
N ASP A 459 0.13 11.52 6.39
CA ASP A 459 -0.74 10.80 7.33
C ASP A 459 -0.28 9.34 7.51
N PRO A 460 0.14 8.92 8.72
CA PRO A 460 0.55 7.53 8.99
C PRO A 460 -0.52 6.49 8.65
N ASP A 461 -1.81 6.87 8.64
CA ASP A 461 -2.92 5.98 8.31
C ASP A 461 -3.07 5.76 6.78
N GLN A 462 -2.35 6.52 5.94
CA GLN A 462 -2.52 6.54 4.47
C GLN A 462 -1.22 6.21 3.72
N PRO A 463 -0.66 5.00 3.89
CA PRO A 463 0.56 4.60 3.21
C PRO A 463 0.35 4.36 1.70
N ILE A 464 1.40 4.62 0.92
CA ILE A 464 1.49 4.30 -0.51
C ILE A 464 2.93 3.93 -0.88
N ILE A 465 3.13 2.84 -1.62
CA ILE A 465 4.46 2.44 -2.08
C ILE A 465 4.86 3.30 -3.27
N VAL A 466 5.99 3.99 -3.15
CA VAL A 466 6.51 4.94 -4.16
C VAL A 466 7.80 4.46 -4.83
N GLY A 467 8.44 3.41 -4.32
CA GLY A 467 9.70 2.92 -4.86
C GLY A 467 10.10 1.52 -4.40
N ARG A 468 11.20 1.03 -4.95
CA ARG A 468 11.83 -0.26 -4.62
C ARG A 468 13.33 -0.06 -4.52
N VAL A 469 13.99 -0.77 -3.62
CA VAL A 469 15.44 -0.69 -3.43
C VAL A 469 16.05 -2.09 -3.31
N TYR A 470 17.28 -2.23 -3.78
CA TYR A 470 18.10 -3.42 -3.52
C TYR A 470 18.82 -3.27 -2.18
N ASN A 471 19.15 -4.40 -1.55
CA ASN A 471 19.92 -4.43 -0.29
C ASN A 471 20.82 -5.67 -0.26
N ALA A 472 21.46 -5.95 0.88
CA ALA A 472 22.41 -7.06 1.02
C ALA A 472 21.78 -8.46 0.82
N LYS A 473 20.47 -8.62 1.06
CA LYS A 473 19.73 -9.88 0.85
C LYS A 473 19.11 -9.93 -0.55
N GLN A 474 18.52 -8.82 -0.99
CA GLN A 474 18.02 -8.65 -2.36
C GLN A 474 19.07 -7.90 -3.18
N ALA A 475 20.09 -8.62 -3.62
CA ALA A 475 21.19 -8.04 -4.39
C ALA A 475 20.73 -7.62 -5.80
N VAL A 476 21.50 -6.71 -6.40
CA VAL A 476 21.35 -6.32 -7.81
C VAL A 476 21.53 -7.53 -8.75
N PRO A 477 20.89 -7.57 -9.92
CA PRO A 477 20.90 -8.76 -10.80
C PRO A 477 22.27 -9.11 -11.38
N TYR A 478 23.14 -8.11 -11.58
CA TYR A 478 24.52 -8.27 -12.01
C TYR A 478 25.44 -7.60 -10.99
N LYS A 479 26.60 -8.21 -10.75
CA LYS A 479 27.57 -7.74 -9.77
C LYS A 479 28.05 -6.32 -10.10
N LEU A 480 27.97 -5.43 -9.12
CA LEU A 480 28.46 -4.05 -9.19
C LEU A 480 29.68 -3.87 -8.28
N PRO A 481 30.63 -2.98 -8.62
CA PRO A 481 30.62 -2.03 -9.76
C PRO A 481 31.14 -2.61 -11.09
N GLU A 482 31.35 -3.92 -11.18
CA GLU A 482 31.92 -4.62 -12.35
C GLU A 482 31.10 -4.38 -13.63
N HIS A 483 29.78 -4.57 -13.58
CA HIS A 483 28.87 -4.39 -14.72
C HIS A 483 28.11 -3.06 -14.69
N LYS A 484 28.80 -1.96 -14.34
CA LYS A 484 28.19 -0.61 -14.18
C LYS A 484 27.59 0.01 -15.45
N THR A 485 27.89 -0.54 -16.62
CA THR A 485 27.36 -0.10 -17.93
C THR A 485 26.16 -0.91 -18.41
N ARG A 486 25.66 -1.86 -17.59
CA ARG A 486 24.46 -2.64 -17.91
C ARG A 486 23.19 -1.99 -17.39
N SER A 487 22.18 -1.91 -18.25
CA SER A 487 20.81 -1.52 -17.92
C SER A 487 19.84 -2.63 -18.32
N MET A 488 18.86 -2.97 -17.48
CA MET A 488 18.05 -4.15 -17.76
C MET A 488 16.68 -4.23 -17.08
N TRP A 489 15.87 -5.18 -17.55
CA TRP A 489 14.76 -5.78 -16.83
C TRP A 489 14.97 -7.29 -16.73
N LYS A 490 15.21 -7.80 -15.51
CA LYS A 490 15.25 -9.24 -15.21
C LYS A 490 14.00 -9.63 -14.44
N SER A 491 13.32 -10.65 -14.91
CA SER A 491 12.25 -11.33 -14.15
C SER A 491 12.81 -12.52 -13.40
N ASP A 492 11.97 -13.17 -12.63
CA ASP A 492 12.29 -14.44 -11.97
C ASP A 492 11.07 -15.34 -12.08
N SER A 493 11.24 -16.63 -12.37
CA SER A 493 10.11 -17.55 -12.47
C SER A 493 9.38 -17.65 -11.12
N SER A 494 8.09 -17.94 -11.13
CA SER A 494 7.29 -18.05 -9.89
C SER A 494 6.26 -19.16 -10.08
N LEU A 495 6.04 -20.05 -9.09
CA LEU A 495 6.69 -20.13 -7.77
C LEU A 495 7.93 -21.04 -7.78
N GLY A 496 8.94 -20.74 -6.94
CA GLY A 496 10.07 -21.63 -6.63
C GLY A 496 11.18 -21.65 -7.70
N SER A 497 11.56 -20.49 -8.23
CA SER A 497 12.29 -20.28 -9.49
C SER A 497 13.46 -21.23 -9.83
N ASP A 498 13.53 -21.63 -11.10
CA ASP A 498 14.71 -22.20 -11.79
C ASP A 498 14.94 -21.51 -13.17
N GLY A 499 14.66 -20.21 -13.30
CA GLY A 499 14.93 -19.48 -14.56
C GLY A 499 14.32 -18.08 -14.66
N PHE A 500 14.65 -17.35 -15.74
CA PHE A 500 14.27 -15.93 -15.90
C PHE A 500 14.02 -15.53 -17.36
N ASN A 501 13.24 -14.47 -17.54
CA ASN A 501 13.19 -13.69 -18.78
C ASN A 501 13.94 -12.37 -18.58
N GLU A 502 14.61 -11.90 -19.62
CA GLU A 502 15.49 -10.73 -19.55
C GLU A 502 15.49 -9.92 -20.85
N ILE A 503 15.52 -8.60 -20.71
CA ILE A 503 15.99 -7.66 -21.73
C ILE A 503 17.10 -6.84 -21.10
N MET A 504 18.30 -6.86 -21.69
CA MET A 504 19.49 -6.20 -21.17
C MET A 504 20.22 -5.43 -22.27
N PHE A 505 20.73 -4.27 -21.89
CA PHE A 505 21.54 -3.38 -22.70
C PHE A 505 22.91 -3.23 -22.04
N GLU A 506 23.98 -3.55 -22.78
CA GLU A 506 25.37 -3.27 -22.41
C GLU A 506 25.84 -2.05 -23.19
N ASP A 507 26.21 -1.00 -22.47
CA ASP A 507 26.68 0.27 -23.05
C ASP A 507 28.22 0.42 -23.00
N LEU A 508 28.95 -0.68 -22.75
CA LEU A 508 30.40 -0.68 -22.81
C LEU A 508 30.87 -0.44 -24.25
N LYS A 509 31.52 0.70 -24.47
CA LYS A 509 31.99 1.12 -25.79
C LYS A 509 32.83 0.06 -26.51
N GLY A 510 32.43 -0.29 -27.73
CA GLY A 510 33.07 -1.31 -28.57
C GLY A 510 32.69 -2.75 -28.22
N GLN A 511 31.83 -2.94 -27.21
CA GLN A 511 31.28 -4.22 -26.77
C GLN A 511 29.78 -4.09 -26.49
N GLU A 512 29.10 -3.14 -27.16
CA GLU A 512 27.69 -2.89 -26.96
C GLU A 512 26.85 -4.13 -27.33
N LEU A 513 25.86 -4.45 -26.50
CA LEU A 513 25.01 -5.64 -26.68
C LEU A 513 23.57 -5.35 -26.29
N VAL A 514 22.63 -5.81 -27.11
CA VAL A 514 21.24 -6.01 -26.73
C VAL A 514 21.02 -7.51 -26.56
N TYR A 515 20.66 -7.94 -25.35
CA TYR A 515 20.39 -9.33 -25.02
C TYR A 515 18.91 -9.52 -24.68
N GLU A 516 18.29 -10.52 -25.31
CA GLU A 516 16.92 -10.95 -25.02
C GLU A 516 16.91 -12.43 -24.67
N GLN A 517 16.43 -12.78 -23.47
CA GLN A 517 16.19 -14.15 -23.05
C GLN A 517 14.70 -14.39 -22.77
N ALA A 518 14.16 -15.46 -23.33
CA ALA A 518 12.86 -16.01 -22.95
C ALA A 518 13.06 -17.40 -22.32
N GLN A 519 12.65 -17.59 -21.07
CA GLN A 519 12.83 -18.86 -20.35
C GLN A 519 12.11 -20.04 -21.02
N LYS A 520 10.98 -19.77 -21.69
CA LYS A 520 10.12 -20.81 -22.26
C LYS A 520 9.70 -20.52 -23.70
N ASN A 521 8.71 -19.65 -23.88
CA ASN A 521 8.14 -19.34 -25.20
C ASN A 521 8.36 -17.86 -25.52
N ARG A 522 8.86 -17.57 -26.73
CA ARG A 522 8.89 -16.21 -27.30
C ARG A 522 7.87 -16.10 -28.42
N ARG A 523 6.91 -15.17 -28.32
CA ARG A 523 5.94 -14.87 -29.38
C ARG A 523 6.09 -13.42 -29.82
N ARG A 524 6.22 -13.21 -31.13
CA ARG A 524 6.24 -11.88 -31.77
C ARG A 524 5.04 -11.75 -32.69
N LEU A 525 4.36 -10.61 -32.66
CA LEU A 525 3.29 -10.26 -33.59
C LEU A 525 3.51 -8.82 -34.08
N VAL A 526 3.68 -8.67 -35.39
CA VAL A 526 3.76 -7.36 -36.05
C VAL A 526 2.52 -7.23 -36.93
N LYS A 527 1.72 -6.17 -36.70
CA LYS A 527 0.43 -6.00 -37.39
C LYS A 527 0.54 -5.34 -38.76
N ASN A 528 1.67 -4.72 -39.08
CA ASN A 528 1.91 -4.07 -40.36
C ASN A 528 3.24 -4.57 -40.94
N ASP A 529 4.30 -3.76 -40.84
CA ASP A 529 5.59 -4.06 -41.46
C ASP A 529 6.67 -4.38 -40.41
N GLU A 530 7.46 -5.40 -40.69
CA GLU A 530 8.70 -5.71 -39.97
C GLU A 530 9.89 -5.46 -40.89
N THR A 531 10.86 -4.67 -40.43
CA THR A 531 12.12 -4.45 -41.13
C THR A 531 13.27 -4.85 -40.21
N ILE A 532 14.23 -5.61 -40.74
CA ILE A 532 15.46 -6.00 -40.04
C ILE A 532 16.64 -5.61 -40.91
N THR A 533 17.61 -4.91 -40.33
CA THR A 533 18.90 -4.59 -40.98
C THR A 533 20.02 -5.07 -40.09
N ILE A 534 20.92 -5.88 -40.65
CA ILE A 534 22.10 -6.42 -39.97
C ILE A 534 23.32 -5.87 -40.69
N GLY A 535 24.17 -5.13 -39.96
CA GLY A 535 25.33 -4.45 -40.55
C GLY A 535 26.53 -5.37 -40.83
N HIS A 536 26.55 -6.55 -40.22
CA HIS A 536 27.57 -7.57 -40.42
C HIS A 536 26.88 -8.95 -40.57
N ASP A 537 27.08 -9.87 -39.63
CA ASP A 537 26.59 -11.25 -39.76
C ASP A 537 25.29 -11.51 -39.00
N ARG A 538 24.46 -12.42 -39.54
CA ARG A 538 23.30 -13.00 -38.85
C ARG A 538 23.44 -14.51 -38.80
N GLN A 539 23.47 -15.06 -37.59
CA GLN A 539 23.41 -16.49 -37.35
C GLN A 539 22.05 -16.88 -36.76
N LYS A 540 21.52 -18.03 -37.16
CA LYS A 540 20.27 -18.59 -36.65
C LYS A 540 20.43 -20.10 -36.47
N LEU A 541 20.23 -20.58 -35.25
CA LEU A 541 20.20 -21.99 -34.91
C LEU A 541 18.80 -22.38 -34.41
N VAL A 542 18.21 -23.40 -35.02
CA VAL A 542 16.95 -24.03 -34.57
C VAL A 542 17.25 -25.51 -34.34
N LYS A 543 17.17 -25.95 -33.08
CA LYS A 543 17.56 -27.33 -32.70
C LYS A 543 16.52 -28.39 -33.07
N ASN A 544 15.27 -27.98 -33.29
CA ASN A 544 14.18 -28.86 -33.71
C ASN A 544 13.59 -28.32 -35.03
N ASP A 545 12.29 -28.08 -35.08
CA ASP A 545 11.61 -27.71 -36.32
C ASP A 545 11.52 -26.20 -36.55
N GLU A 546 11.74 -25.79 -37.80
CA GLU A 546 11.39 -24.47 -38.30
C GLU A 546 10.30 -24.59 -39.38
N SER A 547 9.26 -23.76 -39.27
CA SER A 547 8.22 -23.63 -40.28
C SER A 547 8.06 -22.18 -40.69
N GLU A 548 8.21 -21.91 -42.00
CA GLU A 548 8.01 -20.61 -42.61
C GLU A 548 6.87 -20.70 -43.64
N LYS A 549 5.97 -19.70 -43.61
CA LYS A 549 4.86 -19.61 -44.55
C LYS A 549 4.72 -18.19 -45.08
N THR A 550 5.00 -18.02 -46.37
CA THR A 550 4.78 -16.77 -47.10
C THR A 550 3.54 -16.93 -47.99
N LEU A 551 2.49 -16.15 -47.74
CA LEU A 551 1.28 -16.16 -48.58
C LEU A 551 1.42 -15.27 -49.82
N GLY A 552 2.19 -14.19 -49.70
CA GLY A 552 2.47 -13.25 -50.78
C GLY A 552 3.71 -13.65 -51.57
N PHE A 553 4.44 -12.64 -52.00
CA PHE A 553 5.66 -12.78 -52.78
C PHE A 553 6.89 -12.92 -51.88
N LEU A 554 7.75 -13.91 -52.17
CA LEU A 554 9.07 -14.05 -51.58
C LEU A 554 10.14 -13.68 -52.61
N LYS A 555 11.03 -12.73 -52.26
CA LYS A 555 12.21 -12.39 -53.05
C LYS A 555 13.46 -12.61 -52.22
N VAL A 556 14.37 -13.44 -52.73
CA VAL A 556 15.69 -13.66 -52.14
C VAL A 556 16.74 -13.14 -53.12
N TYR A 557 17.66 -12.31 -52.63
CA TYR A 557 18.82 -11.86 -53.37
C TYR A 557 20.07 -12.22 -52.58
N VAL A 558 20.97 -12.97 -53.19
CA VAL A 558 22.26 -13.36 -52.61
C VAL A 558 23.35 -12.76 -53.49
N GLY A 559 24.18 -11.88 -52.92
CA GLY A 559 25.21 -11.15 -53.68
C GLY A 559 26.49 -11.94 -53.95
N LYS A 560 26.70 -13.04 -53.22
CA LYS A 560 27.82 -13.98 -53.38
C LYS A 560 27.26 -15.39 -53.56
N ASP A 561 27.64 -16.33 -52.70
CA ASP A 561 27.30 -17.74 -52.81
C ASP A 561 26.08 -18.09 -51.96
N GLN A 562 25.31 -19.08 -52.44
CA GLN A 562 24.21 -19.68 -51.71
C GLN A 562 24.42 -21.20 -51.65
N ASP A 563 24.81 -21.69 -50.48
CA ASP A 563 24.91 -23.13 -50.22
C ASP A 563 23.63 -23.65 -49.54
N ILE A 564 23.10 -24.76 -50.04
CA ILE A 564 21.91 -25.41 -49.48
C ILE A 564 22.21 -26.89 -49.30
N VAL A 565 22.38 -27.33 -48.05
CA VAL A 565 22.58 -28.74 -47.69
C VAL A 565 21.28 -29.30 -47.09
N VAL A 566 20.75 -30.37 -47.68
CA VAL A 566 19.56 -31.06 -47.18
C VAL A 566 19.92 -32.52 -46.93
N LYS A 567 20.00 -32.93 -45.66
CA LYS A 567 20.45 -34.29 -45.28
C LYS A 567 19.45 -35.40 -45.58
N GLN A 568 18.15 -35.06 -45.64
CA GLN A 568 17.09 -36.02 -45.95
C GLN A 568 16.42 -35.67 -47.28
N ASN A 569 15.21 -35.11 -47.24
CA ASN A 569 14.39 -34.92 -48.42
C ASN A 569 14.20 -33.44 -48.72
N LYS A 570 14.56 -33.00 -49.94
CA LYS A 570 14.05 -31.75 -50.52
C LYS A 570 12.82 -32.06 -51.35
N ARG A 571 11.69 -31.41 -51.05
CA ARG A 571 10.45 -31.48 -51.85
C ARG A 571 10.08 -30.09 -52.33
N GLU A 572 9.83 -29.96 -53.63
CA GLU A 572 9.48 -28.70 -54.27
C GLU A 572 8.28 -28.94 -55.21
N ARG A 573 7.25 -28.11 -55.07
CA ARG A 573 6.06 -28.12 -55.94
C ARG A 573 5.85 -26.72 -56.46
N ILE A 574 5.74 -26.59 -57.77
CA ILE A 574 5.54 -25.33 -58.48
C ILE A 574 4.26 -25.49 -59.29
N GLU A 575 3.27 -24.65 -59.02
CA GLU A 575 1.96 -24.72 -59.70
C GLU A 575 1.91 -23.87 -60.97
N GLY A 576 2.69 -22.78 -61.00
CA GLY A 576 2.91 -21.97 -62.20
C GLY A 576 4.23 -22.34 -62.89
N ASP A 577 4.92 -21.33 -63.38
CA ASP A 577 6.17 -21.51 -64.12
C ASP A 577 7.40 -21.59 -63.21
N SER A 578 8.38 -22.40 -63.63
CA SER A 578 9.72 -22.43 -63.06
C SER A 578 10.73 -21.98 -64.12
N HIS A 579 11.40 -20.85 -63.90
CA HIS A 579 12.44 -20.33 -64.78
C HIS A 579 13.81 -20.44 -64.11
N LEU A 580 14.76 -21.07 -64.79
CA LEU A 580 16.15 -21.13 -64.37
C LEU A 580 17.05 -20.61 -65.49
N ARG A 581 17.81 -19.56 -65.22
CA ARG A 581 18.84 -19.04 -66.13
C ARG A 581 20.19 -19.09 -65.43
N VAL A 582 21.13 -19.82 -66.00
CA VAL A 582 22.50 -19.95 -65.49
C VAL A 582 23.45 -19.39 -66.53
N TYR A 583 24.24 -18.37 -66.19
CA TYR A 583 25.25 -17.78 -67.09
C TYR A 583 26.52 -18.63 -67.17
N GLY A 584 26.90 -19.25 -66.04
CA GLY A 584 28.04 -20.14 -65.93
C GLY A 584 27.67 -21.59 -66.23
N LYS A 585 28.22 -22.52 -65.45
CA LYS A 585 27.95 -23.95 -65.56
C LYS A 585 26.77 -24.35 -64.65
N ARG A 586 25.97 -25.32 -65.09
CA ARG A 586 25.02 -26.05 -64.26
C ARG A 586 25.44 -27.52 -64.24
N ASN A 587 26.03 -27.97 -63.13
CA ASN A 587 26.41 -29.37 -62.93
C ASN A 587 25.37 -30.06 -62.04
N GLN A 588 24.99 -31.29 -62.35
CA GLN A 588 24.04 -32.07 -61.55
C GLN A 588 24.42 -33.55 -61.60
N ARG A 589 24.52 -34.21 -60.44
CA ARG A 589 24.60 -35.68 -60.31
C ARG A 589 23.49 -36.18 -59.43
N ILE A 590 23.01 -37.37 -59.78
CA ILE A 590 21.96 -38.09 -59.09
C ILE A 590 22.45 -39.53 -58.98
N GLU A 591 22.79 -39.95 -57.76
CA GLU A 591 23.27 -41.32 -57.48
C GLU A 591 22.15 -42.36 -57.58
N GLY A 592 20.93 -41.93 -57.26
CA GLY A 592 19.74 -42.74 -57.38
C GLY A 592 19.07 -42.61 -58.75
N LYS A 593 17.76 -42.81 -58.78
CA LYS A 593 16.96 -42.71 -59.99
C LYS A 593 16.57 -41.26 -60.28
N GLN A 594 16.82 -40.78 -61.50
CA GLN A 594 16.14 -39.62 -62.08
C GLN A 594 14.90 -40.10 -62.87
N SER A 595 13.74 -39.48 -62.62
CA SER A 595 12.51 -39.70 -63.39
C SER A 595 11.97 -38.36 -63.85
N LEU A 596 11.71 -38.23 -65.15
CA LEU A 596 11.13 -37.02 -65.74
C LEU A 596 9.93 -37.41 -66.59
N THR A 597 8.79 -36.75 -66.35
CA THR A 597 7.57 -36.92 -67.15
C THR A 597 7.12 -35.54 -67.60
N VAL A 598 6.98 -35.36 -68.91
CA VAL A 598 6.47 -34.13 -69.52
C VAL A 598 5.20 -34.51 -70.28
N LYS A 599 4.07 -33.87 -69.97
CA LYS A 599 2.78 -34.15 -70.62
C LYS A 599 2.55 -33.37 -71.91
N GLY A 600 3.17 -32.18 -72.01
CA GLY A 600 3.22 -31.39 -73.23
C GLY A 600 4.57 -31.57 -73.92
N ASP A 601 5.07 -30.49 -74.52
CA ASP A 601 6.31 -30.53 -75.27
C ASP A 601 7.54 -30.40 -74.38
N ARG A 602 8.59 -31.18 -74.68
CA ARG A 602 9.94 -30.97 -74.16
C ARG A 602 10.81 -30.48 -75.32
N HIS A 603 11.26 -29.24 -75.24
CA HIS A 603 12.20 -28.66 -76.20
C HIS A 603 13.59 -28.62 -75.56
N GLU A 604 14.59 -29.19 -76.23
CA GLU A 604 15.98 -29.15 -75.80
C GLU A 604 16.85 -28.70 -76.96
N LEU A 605 17.47 -27.52 -76.84
CA LEU A 605 18.41 -26.98 -77.82
C LEU A 605 19.80 -26.92 -77.18
N VAL A 606 20.75 -27.59 -77.81
CA VAL A 606 22.14 -27.63 -77.34
C VAL A 606 23.05 -27.08 -78.44
N GLY A 607 23.69 -25.93 -78.18
CA GLY A 607 24.45 -25.21 -79.20
C GLY A 607 25.83 -25.79 -79.55
N LYS A 608 26.32 -26.77 -78.78
CA LYS A 608 27.58 -27.49 -79.05
C LYS A 608 27.34 -28.99 -78.98
N ASN A 609 27.81 -29.65 -77.93
CA ASN A 609 27.71 -31.11 -77.80
C ASN A 609 26.54 -31.47 -76.91
N TYR A 610 25.60 -32.25 -77.46
CA TYR A 610 24.64 -33.03 -76.69
C TYR A 610 25.09 -34.49 -76.71
N ALA A 611 25.40 -35.04 -75.54
CA ALA A 611 25.82 -36.42 -75.39
C ALA A 611 24.89 -37.11 -74.40
N ILE A 612 24.23 -38.18 -74.85
CA ILE A 612 23.49 -39.10 -73.98
C ILE A 612 24.31 -40.39 -73.90
N GLY A 613 24.91 -40.63 -72.74
CA GLY A 613 25.49 -41.92 -72.38
C GLY A 613 24.55 -42.65 -71.43
N VAL A 614 24.00 -43.78 -71.86
CA VAL A 614 23.24 -44.65 -70.96
C VAL A 614 24.02 -45.94 -70.87
N ASN A 615 24.14 -46.46 -69.64
CA ASN A 615 24.50 -47.86 -69.49
C ASN A 615 23.43 -48.65 -70.18
N GLU A 616 22.28 -48.68 -69.53
CA GLU A 616 21.32 -49.70 -69.73
C GLU A 616 20.66 -49.75 -71.14
N GLU A 617 19.59 -49.00 -71.34
CA GLU A 617 18.87 -49.00 -72.59
C GLU A 617 18.46 -47.58 -72.89
N ILE A 618 18.65 -47.15 -74.13
CA ILE A 618 17.98 -45.96 -74.65
C ILE A 618 16.79 -46.46 -75.46
N HIS A 619 15.60 -46.36 -74.91
CA HIS A 619 14.36 -46.65 -75.62
C HIS A 619 13.74 -45.32 -76.10
N VAL A 620 13.70 -45.12 -77.42
CA VAL A 620 13.05 -43.97 -78.06
C VAL A 620 11.84 -44.50 -78.84
N ALA A 621 10.64 -44.13 -78.41
CA ALA A 621 9.39 -44.52 -79.06
C ALA A 621 8.57 -43.25 -79.37
N ALA A 622 8.05 -43.16 -80.60
CA ALA A 622 7.15 -42.09 -81.02
C ALA A 622 5.88 -42.68 -81.65
N GLY A 623 4.73 -42.09 -81.37
CA GLY A 623 3.43 -42.58 -81.85
C GLY A 623 3.16 -42.35 -83.35
N THR A 624 3.92 -41.45 -83.99
CA THR A 624 3.75 -41.09 -85.41
C THR A 624 5.06 -41.21 -86.19
N ALA A 625 6.07 -40.42 -85.84
CA ALA A 625 7.36 -40.45 -86.51
C ALA A 625 8.51 -40.12 -85.56
N ILE A 626 9.63 -40.80 -85.73
CA ILE A 626 10.94 -40.34 -85.26
C ILE A 626 11.63 -39.75 -86.49
N VAL A 627 11.90 -38.45 -86.46
CA VAL A 627 12.66 -37.75 -87.50
C VAL A 627 14.03 -37.40 -86.92
N ILE A 628 15.08 -37.93 -87.51
CA ILE A 628 16.48 -37.64 -87.15
C ILE A 628 17.13 -37.01 -88.36
N GLU A 629 17.48 -35.73 -88.25
CA GLU A 629 18.16 -34.97 -89.27
C GLU A 629 19.57 -34.60 -88.78
N ALA A 630 20.57 -34.77 -89.64
CA ALA A 630 21.92 -34.33 -89.37
C ALA A 630 22.44 -33.51 -90.54
N GLY A 631 23.11 -32.39 -90.26
CA GLY A 631 23.51 -31.44 -91.31
C GLY A 631 24.65 -31.92 -92.22
N LYS A 632 25.49 -32.86 -91.76
CA LYS A 632 26.64 -33.35 -92.55
C LYS A 632 26.73 -34.87 -92.61
N ASP A 633 26.42 -35.55 -91.51
CA ASP A 633 26.61 -36.99 -91.35
C ASP A 633 25.67 -37.50 -90.26
N LEU A 634 24.83 -38.48 -90.59
CA LEU A 634 24.07 -39.27 -89.64
C LEU A 634 24.58 -40.70 -89.70
N THR A 635 25.17 -41.20 -88.62
CA THR A 635 25.64 -42.59 -88.54
C THR A 635 24.94 -43.32 -87.39
N ILE A 636 24.25 -44.41 -87.73
CA ILE A 636 23.75 -45.41 -86.79
C ILE A 636 24.69 -46.61 -86.90
N LYS A 637 25.51 -46.86 -85.88
CA LYS A 637 26.54 -47.92 -85.90
C LYS A 637 26.33 -48.89 -84.75
N GLY A 638 26.48 -50.18 -85.04
CA GLY A 638 26.51 -51.25 -84.06
C GLY A 638 27.61 -52.28 -84.36
N PRO A 639 27.77 -53.32 -83.52
CA PRO A 639 28.83 -54.32 -83.69
C PRO A 639 28.75 -55.12 -85.00
N GLY A 640 27.56 -55.21 -85.60
CA GLY A 640 27.31 -55.98 -86.84
C GLY A 640 27.44 -55.20 -88.15
N GLY A 641 27.58 -53.87 -88.10
CA GLY A 641 27.53 -52.99 -89.26
C GLY A 641 27.07 -51.57 -88.93
N PHE A 642 26.84 -50.74 -89.95
CA PHE A 642 26.31 -49.39 -89.78
C PHE A 642 25.40 -48.97 -90.94
N VAL A 643 24.55 -47.99 -90.66
CA VAL A 643 23.85 -47.17 -91.64
C VAL A 643 24.39 -45.76 -91.49
N ARG A 644 24.98 -45.22 -92.57
CA ARG A 644 25.49 -43.85 -92.60
C ARG A 644 24.81 -43.10 -93.73
N ILE A 645 24.33 -41.91 -93.44
CA ILE A 645 23.71 -40.98 -94.38
C ILE A 645 24.55 -39.72 -94.35
N ASP A 646 25.26 -39.46 -95.43
CA ASP A 646 26.08 -38.25 -95.62
C ASP A 646 25.78 -37.61 -96.98
N GLN A 647 26.53 -36.57 -97.37
CA GLN A 647 26.31 -35.87 -98.63
C GLN A 647 26.48 -36.74 -99.89
N SER A 648 27.10 -37.92 -99.77
CA SER A 648 27.32 -38.85 -100.88
C SER A 648 26.20 -39.89 -101.05
N GLY A 649 25.32 -40.05 -100.06
CA GLY A 649 24.16 -40.94 -100.11
C GLY A 649 23.99 -41.83 -98.88
N VAL A 650 23.18 -42.88 -99.01
CA VAL A 650 22.92 -43.86 -97.94
C VAL A 650 23.84 -45.07 -98.10
N THR A 651 24.77 -45.24 -97.15
CA THR A 651 25.65 -46.40 -97.08
C THR A 651 25.12 -47.38 -96.04
N ILE A 652 24.79 -48.59 -96.48
CA ILE A 652 24.40 -49.71 -95.60
C ILE A 652 25.48 -50.79 -95.72
N ARG A 653 26.21 -51.06 -94.64
CA ARG A 653 27.29 -52.05 -94.62
C ARG A 653 27.18 -52.94 -93.39
N GLY A 654 27.01 -54.24 -93.59
CA GLY A 654 26.99 -55.25 -92.52
C GLY A 654 27.44 -56.62 -93.03
N LYS A 655 27.72 -57.57 -92.12
CA LYS A 655 28.10 -58.95 -92.48
C LYS A 655 27.01 -59.66 -93.28
N GLN A 656 25.74 -59.35 -93.02
CA GLN A 656 24.56 -59.78 -93.77
C GLN A 656 23.46 -58.72 -93.60
N VAL A 657 22.82 -58.26 -94.67
CA VAL A 657 21.73 -57.27 -94.66
C VAL A 657 20.44 -57.97 -95.04
N ARG A 658 19.47 -58.03 -94.12
CA ARG A 658 18.18 -58.71 -94.31
C ARG A 658 17.08 -57.68 -94.55
N ILE A 659 16.40 -57.77 -95.69
CA ILE A 659 15.27 -56.92 -96.08
C ILE A 659 14.02 -57.81 -96.11
N ASN A 660 12.93 -57.42 -95.42
CA ASN A 660 11.65 -58.15 -95.33
C ASN A 660 11.70 -59.59 -94.77
N SER A 661 12.60 -59.91 -93.84
CA SER A 661 12.71 -61.24 -93.19
C SER A 661 12.70 -61.09 -91.66
N GLY A 662 11.68 -61.64 -90.99
CA GLY A 662 11.37 -61.41 -89.57
C GLY A 662 12.52 -61.67 -88.59
N GLY A 663 12.64 -60.80 -87.58
CA GLY A 663 13.61 -60.87 -86.49
C GLY A 663 13.11 -60.16 -85.24
N SER A 664 13.67 -60.53 -84.08
CA SER A 664 13.34 -59.98 -82.76
C SER A 664 14.45 -59.05 -82.23
N PRO A 665 14.11 -58.02 -81.43
CA PRO A 665 15.06 -57.02 -80.95
C PRO A 665 16.03 -57.60 -79.90
N GLY A 666 17.25 -57.07 -79.88
CA GLY A 666 18.24 -57.32 -78.82
C GLY A 666 18.09 -56.35 -77.65
N SER A 667 18.62 -56.72 -76.49
CA SER A 667 18.79 -55.87 -75.30
C SER A 667 20.26 -55.42 -75.15
N GLY A 668 20.51 -54.23 -74.61
CA GLY A 668 21.85 -53.72 -74.26
C GLY A 668 21.91 -53.26 -72.81
N LYS A 669 23.14 -53.02 -72.23
CA LYS A 669 23.55 -52.15 -71.07
C LYS A 669 25.10 -51.82 -70.92
N GLY A 670 25.65 -50.58 -71.11
CA GLY A 670 26.84 -49.93 -70.44
C GLY A 670 27.54 -48.59 -70.96
N SER A 671 27.54 -47.41 -70.26
CA SER A 671 28.47 -46.23 -70.21
C SER A 671 28.28 -45.25 -68.97
N SER A 672 29.33 -44.48 -68.60
CA SER A 672 29.55 -43.76 -67.29
C SER A 672 29.83 -42.23 -67.39
N PRO A 673 29.16 -41.37 -66.59
CA PRO A 673 29.44 -39.91 -66.51
C PRO A 673 30.15 -39.43 -65.22
N ASP A 674 30.75 -38.23 -65.27
CA ASP A 674 31.50 -37.55 -64.18
C ASP A 674 30.61 -36.85 -63.11
N GLU A 675 31.22 -36.56 -61.96
CA GLU A 675 30.57 -36.15 -60.70
C GLU A 675 30.72 -34.64 -60.38
N PRO A 676 29.74 -33.96 -59.74
CA PRO A 676 29.83 -32.62 -59.19
C PRO A 676 30.59 -32.60 -57.87
N GLU A 677 31.07 -31.40 -57.53
CA GLU A 677 31.82 -31.09 -56.31
C GLU A 677 30.93 -31.08 -55.05
N GLU A 678 31.52 -31.38 -53.89
CA GLU A 678 30.83 -31.44 -52.59
C GLU A 678 30.50 -30.05 -52.03
N ALA A 679 29.34 -29.92 -51.39
CA ALA A 679 28.93 -28.72 -50.67
C ALA A 679 29.65 -28.61 -49.30
N ILE A 680 29.91 -27.39 -48.83
CA ILE A 680 30.54 -27.13 -47.53
C ILE A 680 29.45 -27.08 -46.45
N GLU A 681 29.57 -27.88 -45.39
CA GLU A 681 28.69 -27.79 -44.21
C GLU A 681 29.05 -26.57 -43.36
N ALA A 682 28.04 -25.80 -42.93
CA ALA A 682 28.25 -24.70 -41.99
C ALA A 682 28.30 -25.22 -40.55
N GLU A 683 29.45 -25.09 -39.89
CA GLU A 683 29.56 -25.25 -38.43
C GLU A 683 29.02 -23.98 -37.75
N VAL A 684 28.02 -24.12 -36.89
CA VAL A 684 27.49 -23.04 -36.05
C VAL A 684 27.73 -23.42 -34.60
N ASP A 685 28.48 -22.60 -33.88
CA ASP A 685 28.73 -22.79 -32.45
C ASP A 685 27.42 -22.74 -31.65
N ASP A 686 27.22 -23.72 -30.77
CA ASP A 686 26.11 -23.74 -29.82
C ASP A 686 26.41 -22.78 -28.67
N VAL A 687 26.11 -21.49 -28.87
CA VAL A 687 26.38 -20.41 -27.91
C VAL A 687 25.57 -20.53 -26.60
N SER A 688 24.74 -21.56 -26.45
CA SER A 688 24.07 -21.86 -25.17
C SER A 688 25.05 -22.29 -24.06
N VAL A 689 26.31 -22.60 -24.40
CA VAL A 689 27.35 -23.03 -23.45
C VAL A 689 28.31 -21.89 -23.06
N THR A 690 28.42 -20.81 -23.84
CA THR A 690 29.51 -19.82 -23.68
C THR A 690 29.17 -18.61 -22.79
N LEU A 691 27.92 -18.46 -22.34
CA LEU A 691 27.49 -17.33 -21.50
C LEU A 691 27.16 -17.70 -20.05
N ILE A 692 27.36 -18.96 -19.65
CA ILE A 692 27.16 -19.43 -18.26
C ILE A 692 28.50 -19.48 -17.49
N GLY A 693 29.36 -18.48 -17.73
CA GLY A 693 30.64 -18.31 -17.03
C GLY A 693 30.59 -17.14 -16.05
N GLN A 694 30.25 -17.47 -14.79
CA GLN A 694 30.27 -16.67 -13.55
C GLN A 694 29.12 -15.69 -13.27
#